data_AF-A0A514XHN7-F1
#
_entry.id   AF-A0A514XHN7-F1
#
_cell.length_a   1.000
_cell.length_b   1.000
_cell.length_c   1.000
_cell.angle_alpha   90.00
_cell.angle_beta   90.00
_cell.angle_gamma   90.00
#
_symmetry.space_group_name_H-M   'P 1'
#
loop_
_entity.id
_entity.type
_entity.pdbx_description
1 polymer ?
#
loop_
_entity_poly.entity_id
_entity_poly.type
_entity_poly.pdbx_seq_one_letter_code
_entity_poly.pdbx_strand_id
1 'polypeptide(L)'
;MSVKNKSGNAILQVLAAIVVMGISFYFLSAYVIAQRKQIVKTKNVVTLKFAVNSAMDYVVFGVRQKYCFDNGTILQNIDACNWKHAGNVERLVMSDEQLQSLREMVAAGANIGPHDADMSKLRLDKIDLMLNFPVSPAHPLFPIVDALKTVVNETNGQVIKVKGIHIVLNRPENSGYLPKAGREVYIMAEASLLDDGNEVIQVGRVPLSVRSQIAIYPREMGSFALVLPKDLHMDQSWNASTTNGDVILHKFNDRASLGTSTGLVFNSPVFVNGNIYLPNDTGDAGTSNYAAVTFADRVYMGNGWILKSDGNPYAPATLGGLPDRYWSDSRVFGGFLNGIENDGSSDAGLEVMSGQVSNLPAGDFDWNRICADYNKKTVDIGTMKVSKIKAKMVDDSTDGSTQKSKYKITLSNYNQYYPQKNPIPAPNVEKWKPGTASVTNINKYGDATTTGAVTSIILAYGIGSDYREVIFDMTKYGTAVLQPQVVNEDRRKNLEAALKEANDTINKSSDKTNALQSDLNKSNTDLAAANTDLAKKKDELNAELAKPVYASPSPSPTVSPSPTASPSASPTVSPSPTASPSVSPTVSPSVTPTASASVTPSPSATTSPSPSPSPTPTPTATVGDPSLYQNPDTIAKLNQEIDALNKKINDLQAHIADLKNVQIPANDKNNSEAKATVSSATAALADYQQMIDNPPKFTIEMDAMKTGSGREYLDRAYLSVNLTNAANLRDTDGNKITVFSVRFKAYDGTYWNSIPVAPDANSPTHLLGYLNYSIDSAGNITRPSGLSATANTSGTEEDESGNSTDIAQACEDFYDNMNSQSFGAANWGTSFAGGTRSSWNFAGVDSSVPKEKGHESEPILEERIFNSDSTEFLVNSIVGNCVIKAGTNFVTGFYTCDNLTIEGGRTKPLTIIGTFIIGKTLKINEQAIRIGIQWSSIYHPQSTRILRSRKILKPMTEPDNVAKCDNLPSPIWHPIPSIQETADRMACNVISLRAKADPFKWTAVDPDCGVDPAKQQTVPTCKRRIIRYFVVEQSREGLGM
;
A
#
# COMPACT_ATOMS: atom_id res chain seq x y z
N MET A 1 34.44 -10.83 -100.89
CA MET A 1 34.36 -10.26 -102.24
C MET A 1 34.64 -8.76 -102.13
N SER A 2 35.60 -8.22 -102.87
CA SER A 2 36.00 -6.80 -102.76
C SER A 2 35.21 -5.95 -103.75
N VAL A 3 34.55 -4.88 -103.28
CA VAL A 3 34.05 -3.80 -104.13
C VAL A 3 34.37 -2.47 -103.45
N LYS A 4 35.12 -1.61 -104.15
CA LYS A 4 35.43 -0.25 -103.71
C LYS A 4 34.28 0.70 -104.05
N ASN A 5 33.95 1.53 -103.06
CA ASN A 5 33.73 2.97 -103.19
C ASN A 5 32.63 3.49 -104.15
N LYS A 6 31.61 4.14 -103.59
CA LYS A 6 31.15 5.44 -104.12
C LYS A 6 30.60 6.30 -102.99
N SER A 7 31.21 7.48 -102.83
CA SER A 7 30.74 8.56 -101.98
C SER A 7 29.38 9.07 -102.46
N GLY A 8 28.33 8.69 -101.73
CA GLY A 8 26.97 9.14 -101.97
C GLY A 8 26.12 8.99 -100.73
N ASN A 9 25.52 10.09 -100.28
CA ASN A 9 24.45 10.10 -99.28
C ASN A 9 24.78 9.69 -97.84
N ALA A 10 25.86 10.25 -97.27
CA ALA A 10 25.99 10.34 -95.81
C ALA A 10 24.76 11.04 -95.17
N ILE A 11 24.21 12.08 -95.82
CA ILE A 11 23.00 12.78 -95.35
C ILE A 11 21.75 11.88 -95.41
N LEU A 12 21.56 11.09 -96.48
CA LEU A 12 20.41 10.18 -96.56
C LEU A 12 20.57 8.94 -95.66
N GLN A 13 21.81 8.49 -95.40
CA GLN A 13 22.09 7.47 -94.38
C GLN A 13 21.84 8.01 -92.97
N VAL A 14 22.19 9.27 -92.68
CA VAL A 14 21.88 9.93 -91.41
C VAL A 14 20.37 10.17 -91.27
N LEU A 15 19.67 10.62 -92.32
CA LEU A 15 18.20 10.75 -92.29
C LEU A 15 17.51 9.39 -92.15
N ALA A 16 17.95 8.36 -92.88
CA ALA A 16 17.44 7.00 -92.70
C ALA A 16 17.74 6.46 -91.30
N ALA A 17 18.92 6.72 -90.74
CA ALA A 17 19.27 6.34 -89.38
C ALA A 17 18.45 7.13 -88.34
N ILE A 18 18.16 8.42 -88.54
CA ILE A 18 17.28 9.22 -87.67
C ILE A 18 15.83 8.74 -87.76
N VAL A 19 15.34 8.37 -88.94
CA VAL A 19 13.99 7.79 -89.13
C VAL A 19 13.91 6.40 -88.50
N VAL A 20 14.90 5.53 -88.73
CA VAL A 20 14.96 4.18 -88.12
C VAL A 20 15.13 4.27 -86.61
N MET A 21 16.00 5.14 -86.09
CA MET A 21 16.12 5.40 -84.64
C MET A 21 14.84 6.02 -84.08
N GLY A 22 14.20 6.98 -84.74
CA GLY A 22 12.94 7.59 -84.30
C GLY A 22 11.80 6.58 -84.23
N ILE A 23 11.67 5.71 -85.23
CA ILE A 23 10.71 4.59 -85.25
C ILE A 23 11.07 3.58 -84.15
N SER A 24 12.36 3.26 -83.97
CA SER A 24 12.82 2.34 -82.92
C SER A 24 12.56 2.90 -81.53
N PHE A 25 12.80 4.19 -81.28
CA PHE A 25 12.47 4.88 -80.03
C PHE A 25 10.96 4.99 -79.82
N TYR A 26 10.15 5.17 -80.88
CA TYR A 26 8.69 5.12 -80.77
C TYR A 26 8.21 3.73 -80.30
N PHE A 27 8.65 2.66 -80.96
CA PHE A 27 8.30 1.29 -80.55
C PHE A 27 8.92 0.88 -79.20
N LEU A 28 10.17 1.25 -78.89
CA LEU A 28 10.75 1.04 -77.56
C LEU A 28 9.99 1.83 -76.50
N SER A 29 9.57 3.07 -76.76
CA SER A 29 8.82 3.86 -75.78
C SER A 29 7.46 3.22 -75.49
N ALA A 30 6.74 2.76 -76.51
CA ALA A 30 5.49 2.02 -76.34
C ALA A 30 5.71 0.71 -75.54
N TYR A 31 6.77 -0.04 -75.85
CA TYR A 31 7.14 -1.27 -75.13
C TYR A 31 7.56 -1.00 -73.67
N VAL A 32 8.39 0.01 -73.41
CA VAL A 32 8.83 0.42 -72.08
C VAL A 32 7.67 0.99 -71.26
N ILE A 33 6.74 1.73 -71.88
CA ILE A 33 5.51 2.18 -71.23
C ILE A 33 4.59 0.99 -70.91
N ALA A 34 4.48 0.00 -71.80
CA ALA A 34 3.71 -1.22 -71.55
C ALA A 34 4.32 -2.07 -70.43
N GLN A 35 5.64 -2.27 -70.44
CA GLN A 35 6.35 -2.97 -69.37
C GLN A 35 6.30 -2.20 -68.05
N ARG A 36 6.45 -0.87 -68.05
CA ARG A 36 6.26 -0.04 -66.85
C ARG A 36 4.83 -0.16 -66.31
N LYS A 37 3.81 -0.20 -67.18
CA LYS A 37 2.42 -0.48 -66.76
C LYS A 37 2.27 -1.88 -66.16
N GLN A 38 2.90 -2.92 -66.73
CA GLN A 38 2.88 -4.27 -66.15
C GLN A 38 3.60 -4.33 -64.79
N ILE A 39 4.81 -3.78 -64.68
CA ILE A 39 5.60 -3.76 -63.44
C ILE A 39 4.86 -3.01 -62.32
N VAL A 40 4.22 -1.88 -62.64
CA VAL A 40 3.39 -1.12 -61.67
C VAL A 40 2.14 -1.91 -61.26
N LYS A 41 1.46 -2.59 -62.20
CA LYS A 41 0.34 -3.50 -61.88
C LYS A 41 0.76 -4.60 -60.91
N THR A 42 1.81 -5.35 -61.24
CA THR A 42 2.32 -6.45 -60.40
C THR A 42 2.74 -5.96 -59.02
N LYS A 43 3.44 -4.81 -58.94
CA LYS A 43 3.85 -4.22 -57.65
C LYS A 43 2.65 -3.88 -56.76
N ASN A 44 1.64 -3.21 -57.30
CA ASN A 44 0.46 -2.82 -56.53
C ASN A 44 -0.33 -4.04 -56.01
N VAL A 45 -0.56 -5.05 -56.86
CA VAL A 45 -1.29 -6.27 -56.46
C VAL A 45 -0.52 -7.06 -55.39
N VAL A 46 0.81 -7.14 -55.48
CA VAL A 46 1.64 -7.80 -54.44
C VAL A 46 1.56 -7.06 -53.11
N THR A 47 1.64 -5.73 -53.08
CA THR A 47 1.50 -4.93 -51.85
C THR A 47 0.11 -5.11 -51.22
N LEU A 48 -0.95 -5.15 -52.03
CA LEU A 48 -2.32 -5.38 -51.55
C LEU A 48 -2.51 -6.78 -50.96
N LYS A 49 -2.01 -7.82 -51.64
CA LYS A 49 -2.02 -9.19 -51.13
C LYS A 49 -1.20 -9.34 -49.85
N PHE A 50 -0.06 -8.66 -49.75
CA PHE A 50 0.76 -8.65 -48.53
C PHE A 50 0.00 -8.03 -47.35
N ALA A 51 -0.72 -6.92 -47.58
CA ALA A 51 -1.48 -6.26 -46.53
C ALA A 51 -2.59 -7.13 -45.93
N VAL A 52 -3.40 -7.79 -46.76
CA VAL A 52 -4.48 -8.67 -46.27
C VAL A 52 -3.90 -9.88 -45.52
N ASN A 53 -2.80 -10.46 -46.00
CA ASN A 53 -2.14 -11.56 -45.30
C ASN A 53 -1.54 -11.14 -43.96
N SER A 54 -0.92 -9.96 -43.87
CA SER A 54 -0.36 -9.47 -42.60
C SER A 54 -1.43 -9.06 -41.60
N ALA A 55 -2.57 -8.54 -42.06
CA ALA A 55 -3.74 -8.33 -41.20
C ALA A 55 -4.29 -9.67 -40.68
N MET A 56 -4.37 -10.70 -41.52
CA MET A 56 -4.73 -12.05 -41.11
C MET A 56 -3.76 -12.60 -40.05
N ASP A 57 -2.44 -12.51 -40.27
CA ASP A 57 -1.42 -12.96 -39.32
C ASP A 57 -1.55 -12.26 -37.95
N TYR A 58 -1.79 -10.95 -37.96
CA TYR A 58 -2.00 -10.15 -36.75
C TYR A 58 -3.27 -10.54 -35.99
N VAL A 59 -4.35 -10.86 -36.70
CA VAL A 59 -5.60 -11.34 -36.09
C VAL A 59 -5.45 -12.75 -35.55
N VAL A 60 -4.81 -13.66 -36.28
CA VAL A 60 -4.49 -15.02 -35.79
C VAL A 60 -3.61 -14.94 -34.53
N PHE A 61 -2.69 -13.96 -34.46
CA PHE A 61 -1.92 -13.68 -33.25
C PHE A 61 -2.80 -13.17 -32.10
N GLY A 62 -3.68 -12.19 -32.32
CA GLY A 62 -4.62 -11.75 -31.28
C GLY A 62 -5.64 -12.83 -30.87
N VAL A 63 -5.97 -13.78 -31.75
CA VAL A 63 -6.75 -14.98 -31.42
C VAL A 63 -5.96 -15.92 -30.51
N ARG A 64 -4.65 -16.13 -30.73
CA ARG A 64 -3.77 -16.86 -29.79
C ARG A 64 -3.70 -16.17 -28.43
N GLN A 65 -3.53 -14.87 -28.45
CA GLN A 65 -3.32 -14.02 -27.28
C GLN A 65 -4.61 -13.53 -26.63
N LYS A 66 -5.78 -14.11 -27.00
CA LYS A 66 -7.08 -13.87 -26.34
C LYS A 66 -7.55 -12.42 -26.32
N TYR A 67 -7.17 -11.62 -27.32
CA TYR A 67 -7.44 -10.19 -27.33
C TYR A 67 -8.95 -9.86 -27.29
N CYS A 68 -9.29 -8.80 -26.56
CA CYS A 68 -10.50 -8.03 -26.83
C CYS A 68 -10.17 -7.00 -27.90
N PHE A 69 -10.51 -7.26 -29.16
CA PHE A 69 -10.26 -6.33 -30.26
C PHE A 69 -11.22 -5.14 -30.21
N ASP A 70 -10.69 -3.92 -30.18
CA ASP A 70 -11.50 -2.73 -30.36
C ASP A 70 -11.92 -2.55 -31.82
N ASN A 71 -13.22 -2.29 -32.04
CA ASN A 71 -13.71 -1.98 -33.36
C ASN A 71 -13.26 -0.56 -33.77
N GLY A 72 -12.80 -0.39 -35.00
CA GLY A 72 -12.21 0.84 -35.53
C GLY A 72 -10.69 0.86 -35.52
N THR A 73 -10.05 0.19 -34.56
CA THR A 73 -8.58 0.17 -34.38
C THR A 73 -7.96 -1.22 -34.48
N ILE A 74 -8.71 -2.30 -34.23
CA ILE A 74 -8.22 -3.69 -34.14
C ILE A 74 -7.04 -3.82 -33.16
N LEU A 75 -6.93 -2.91 -32.18
CA LEU A 75 -5.98 -3.02 -31.08
C LEU A 75 -6.60 -3.79 -29.91
N GLN A 76 -5.76 -4.28 -29.00
CA GLN A 76 -6.21 -4.88 -27.75
C GLN A 76 -6.78 -3.80 -26.82
N ASN A 77 -8.06 -3.90 -26.49
CA ASN A 77 -8.69 -3.15 -25.42
C ASN A 77 -8.24 -3.73 -24.07
N ILE A 78 -7.64 -2.89 -23.22
CA ILE A 78 -7.12 -3.25 -21.89
C ILE A 78 -8.03 -2.82 -20.73
N ASP A 79 -9.06 -2.00 -21.00
CA ASP A 79 -9.88 -1.35 -19.97
C ASP A 79 -11.28 -1.97 -19.82
N ALA A 80 -11.78 -2.68 -20.84
CA ALA A 80 -13.19 -3.07 -20.95
C ALA A 80 -13.44 -4.54 -21.39
N CYS A 81 -12.47 -5.44 -21.21
CA CYS A 81 -12.52 -6.82 -21.73
C CYS A 81 -13.42 -7.78 -20.91
N ASN A 82 -14.72 -7.48 -20.83
CA ASN A 82 -15.73 -8.23 -20.08
C ASN A 82 -16.70 -9.05 -20.99
N TRP A 83 -17.70 -9.71 -20.38
CA TRP A 83 -18.70 -10.55 -21.07
C TRP A 83 -19.65 -9.81 -22.03
N LYS A 84 -19.64 -8.47 -22.03
CA LYS A 84 -20.45 -7.65 -22.96
C LYS A 84 -19.63 -7.19 -24.17
N HIS A 85 -18.30 -7.19 -24.07
CA HIS A 85 -17.41 -6.68 -25.11
C HIS A 85 -17.53 -7.48 -26.42
N ALA A 86 -17.88 -6.81 -27.52
CA ALA A 86 -18.21 -7.45 -28.80
C ALA A 86 -17.00 -8.03 -29.56
N GLY A 87 -15.80 -7.49 -29.35
CA GLY A 87 -14.55 -8.00 -29.96
C GLY A 87 -13.80 -9.02 -29.11
N ASN A 88 -14.45 -9.62 -28.11
CA ASN A 88 -13.83 -10.52 -27.14
C ASN A 88 -13.60 -11.92 -27.72
N VAL A 89 -12.35 -12.25 -28.07
CA VAL A 89 -11.95 -13.57 -28.60
C VAL A 89 -12.33 -14.71 -27.65
N GLU A 90 -12.18 -14.56 -26.33
CA GLU A 90 -12.49 -15.63 -25.38
C GLU A 90 -13.97 -16.06 -25.43
N ARG A 91 -14.89 -15.14 -25.76
CA ARG A 91 -16.30 -15.47 -26.02
C ARG A 91 -16.53 -16.18 -27.36
N LEU A 92 -15.68 -15.98 -28.36
CA LEU A 92 -15.78 -16.65 -29.67
C LEU A 92 -15.22 -18.08 -29.63
N VAL A 93 -14.08 -18.28 -28.95
CA VAL A 93 -13.38 -19.59 -28.85
C VAL A 93 -13.98 -20.53 -27.80
N MET A 94 -15.05 -20.13 -27.10
CA MET A 94 -15.64 -20.90 -25.99
C MET A 94 -16.23 -22.25 -26.46
N SER A 95 -15.92 -23.34 -25.76
CA SER A 95 -16.47 -24.67 -26.07
C SER A 95 -17.95 -24.81 -25.65
N ASP A 96 -18.65 -25.80 -26.20
CA ASP A 96 -20.04 -26.09 -25.82
C ASP A 96 -20.16 -26.50 -24.34
N GLU A 97 -19.19 -27.27 -23.84
CA GLU A 97 -19.09 -27.72 -22.43
C GLU A 97 -18.85 -26.54 -21.46
N GLN A 98 -17.98 -25.59 -21.83
CA GLN A 98 -17.74 -24.37 -21.06
C GLN A 98 -19.01 -23.53 -20.91
N LEU A 99 -19.71 -23.30 -22.03
CA LEU A 99 -20.94 -22.52 -22.05
C LEU A 99 -22.01 -23.13 -21.15
N GLN A 100 -22.16 -24.46 -21.19
CA GLN A 100 -23.09 -25.18 -20.33
C GLN A 100 -22.68 -25.06 -18.85
N SER A 101 -21.39 -25.24 -18.53
CA SER A 101 -20.89 -25.10 -17.15
C SER A 101 -21.06 -23.67 -16.60
N LEU A 102 -20.91 -22.63 -17.44
CA LEU A 102 -21.16 -21.24 -17.04
C LEU A 102 -22.64 -20.97 -16.76
N ARG A 103 -23.54 -21.55 -17.56
CA ARG A 103 -24.99 -21.47 -17.33
C ARG A 103 -25.40 -22.15 -16.02
N GLU A 104 -24.83 -23.32 -15.73
CA GLU A 104 -25.03 -24.03 -14.46
C GLU A 104 -24.54 -23.20 -13.27
N MET A 105 -23.37 -22.57 -13.36
CA MET A 105 -22.83 -21.70 -12.31
C MET A 105 -23.70 -20.46 -12.06
N VAL A 106 -24.15 -19.77 -13.11
CA VAL A 106 -25.04 -18.60 -12.96
C VAL A 106 -26.41 -19.01 -12.40
N ALA A 107 -26.96 -20.15 -12.83
CA ALA A 107 -28.20 -20.70 -12.27
C ALA A 107 -28.06 -21.09 -10.78
N ALA A 108 -26.86 -21.49 -10.35
CA ALA A 108 -26.51 -21.72 -8.94
C ALA A 108 -26.18 -20.42 -8.15
N GLY A 109 -26.33 -19.25 -8.76
CA GLY A 109 -26.10 -17.95 -8.11
C GLY A 109 -24.63 -17.53 -8.03
N ALA A 110 -23.71 -18.20 -8.74
CA ALA A 110 -22.31 -17.77 -8.79
C ALA A 110 -22.17 -16.48 -9.61
N ASN A 111 -21.45 -15.50 -9.07
CA ASN A 111 -21.02 -14.35 -9.83
C ASN A 111 -19.99 -14.81 -10.89
N ILE A 112 -20.14 -14.33 -12.13
CA ILE A 112 -19.18 -14.55 -13.22
C ILE A 112 -18.64 -13.23 -13.81
N GLY A 113 -19.00 -12.09 -13.21
CA GLY A 113 -18.72 -10.75 -13.74
C GLY A 113 -19.87 -10.16 -14.56
N PRO A 114 -19.72 -8.93 -15.10
CA PRO A 114 -20.79 -8.21 -15.79
C PRO A 114 -21.18 -8.87 -17.12
N HIS A 115 -22.30 -9.59 -17.15
CA HIS A 115 -22.85 -10.28 -18.32
C HIS A 115 -24.22 -9.73 -18.73
N ASP A 116 -24.70 -10.09 -19.91
CA ASP A 116 -26.06 -9.78 -20.35
C ASP A 116 -27.08 -10.72 -19.68
N ALA A 117 -28.28 -10.20 -19.41
CA ALA A 117 -29.38 -10.99 -18.82
C ALA A 117 -29.81 -12.18 -19.70
N ASP A 118 -29.48 -12.14 -20.99
CA ASP A 118 -29.71 -13.21 -21.94
C ASP A 118 -28.44 -14.09 -22.08
N MET A 119 -28.45 -15.23 -21.38
CA MET A 119 -27.36 -16.23 -21.36
C MET A 119 -27.18 -16.97 -22.70
N SER A 120 -27.97 -16.70 -23.74
CA SER A 120 -27.63 -17.10 -25.10
C SER A 120 -26.45 -16.29 -25.66
N LYS A 121 -26.35 -15.01 -25.29
CA LYS A 121 -25.34 -14.06 -25.77
C LYS A 121 -23.97 -14.20 -25.11
N LEU A 122 -23.82 -15.02 -24.08
CA LEU A 122 -22.55 -15.18 -23.35
C LEU A 122 -21.41 -15.59 -24.31
N ARG A 123 -21.71 -16.51 -25.24
CA ARG A 123 -20.84 -16.90 -26.33
C ARG A 123 -21.11 -16.04 -27.57
N LEU A 124 -20.05 -15.70 -28.31
CA LEU A 124 -20.15 -15.06 -29.61
C LEU A 124 -20.09 -16.11 -30.72
N ASP A 125 -20.98 -16.00 -31.71
CA ASP A 125 -20.90 -16.77 -32.94
C ASP A 125 -20.10 -16.04 -34.03
N LYS A 126 -19.99 -14.71 -33.93
CA LYS A 126 -19.25 -13.82 -34.82
C LYS A 126 -18.62 -12.65 -34.05
N ILE A 127 -17.39 -12.30 -34.42
CA ILE A 127 -16.74 -11.02 -34.16
C ILE A 127 -16.58 -10.30 -35.51
N ASP A 128 -16.90 -9.01 -35.55
CA ASP A 128 -16.86 -8.18 -36.76
C ASP A 128 -16.08 -6.90 -36.45
N LEU A 129 -14.99 -6.67 -37.17
CA LEU A 129 -13.98 -5.64 -36.86
C LEU A 129 -13.64 -4.86 -38.13
N MET A 130 -13.50 -3.55 -38.00
CA MET A 130 -13.02 -2.67 -39.05
C MET A 130 -11.77 -1.94 -38.58
N LEU A 131 -10.68 -2.01 -39.34
CA LEU A 131 -9.50 -1.16 -39.16
C LEU A 131 -9.65 0.06 -40.07
N ASN A 132 -10.02 1.20 -39.51
CA ASN A 132 -10.18 2.43 -40.29
C ASN A 132 -8.82 3.06 -40.63
N PHE A 133 -8.68 3.58 -41.85
CA PHE A 133 -7.50 4.33 -42.27
C PHE A 133 -7.75 5.86 -42.15
N PRO A 134 -6.72 6.67 -41.82
CA PRO A 134 -5.33 6.28 -41.54
C PRO A 134 -5.14 5.70 -40.13
N VAL A 135 -4.16 4.80 -39.98
CA VAL A 135 -3.76 4.24 -38.68
C VAL A 135 -2.60 5.02 -38.07
N SER A 136 -2.49 5.03 -36.75
CA SER A 136 -1.39 5.66 -36.01
C SER A 136 -0.03 5.01 -36.34
N PRO A 137 1.08 5.77 -36.40
CA PRO A 137 2.44 5.22 -36.49
C PRO A 137 2.81 4.17 -35.44
N ALA A 138 2.13 4.18 -34.29
CA ALA A 138 2.32 3.19 -33.23
C ALA A 138 1.61 1.84 -33.46
N HIS A 139 0.71 1.73 -34.46
CA HIS A 139 -0.01 0.49 -34.73
C HIS A 139 0.92 -0.54 -35.40
N PRO A 140 0.95 -1.81 -34.96
CA PRO A 140 1.72 -2.89 -35.61
C PRO A 140 1.55 -3.05 -37.13
N LEU A 141 0.40 -2.66 -37.70
CA LEU A 141 0.13 -2.72 -39.14
C LEU A 141 0.50 -1.44 -39.90
N PHE A 142 0.93 -0.38 -39.20
CA PHE A 142 1.26 0.92 -39.82
C PHE A 142 2.26 0.83 -40.99
N PRO A 143 3.41 0.10 -40.91
CA PRO A 143 4.37 0.04 -42.03
C PRO A 143 3.75 -0.52 -43.32
N ILE A 144 2.68 -1.30 -43.17
CA ILE A 144 1.97 -1.99 -44.25
C ILE A 144 0.85 -1.10 -44.78
N VAL A 145 0.07 -0.49 -43.89
CA VAL A 145 -1.00 0.45 -44.23
C VAL A 145 -0.46 1.73 -44.87
N ASP A 146 0.68 2.25 -44.42
CA ASP A 146 1.31 3.45 -44.99
C ASP A 146 1.71 3.24 -46.46
N ALA A 147 2.06 2.01 -46.83
CA ALA A 147 2.37 1.61 -48.20
C ALA A 147 1.13 1.49 -49.13
N LEU A 148 -0.10 1.51 -48.58
CA LEU A 148 -1.35 1.36 -49.35
C LEU A 148 -1.93 2.70 -49.87
N LYS A 149 -1.27 3.84 -49.62
CA LYS A 149 -1.79 5.20 -49.89
C LYS A 149 -2.28 5.49 -51.31
N THR A 150 -1.92 4.69 -52.31
CA THR A 150 -2.36 4.86 -53.72
C THR A 150 -2.68 3.52 -54.40
N VAL A 151 -3.90 3.02 -54.22
CA VAL A 151 -4.43 1.92 -55.03
C VAL A 151 -5.00 2.50 -56.34
N VAL A 152 -4.82 1.82 -57.46
CA VAL A 152 -5.28 2.29 -58.78
C VAL A 152 -6.04 1.17 -59.48
N ASN A 153 -7.26 1.46 -59.94
CA ASN A 153 -8.11 0.53 -60.66
C ASN A 153 -7.50 0.21 -62.04
N GLU A 154 -7.37 -1.08 -62.33
CA GLU A 154 -6.68 -1.58 -63.52
C GLU A 154 -7.37 -1.30 -64.87
N THR A 155 -8.67 -1.00 -64.85
CA THR A 155 -9.53 -0.88 -66.03
C THR A 155 -9.71 0.57 -66.47
N ASN A 156 -9.82 1.50 -65.52
CA ASN A 156 -10.06 2.92 -65.79
C ASN A 156 -8.94 3.86 -65.32
N GLY A 157 -7.91 3.37 -64.63
CA GLY A 157 -6.78 4.16 -64.14
C GLY A 157 -7.10 5.11 -62.98
N GLN A 158 -8.27 4.97 -62.37
CA GLN A 158 -8.75 5.83 -61.29
C GLN A 158 -8.15 5.39 -59.94
N VAL A 159 -7.78 6.36 -59.09
CA VAL A 159 -7.27 6.05 -57.74
C VAL A 159 -8.43 5.54 -56.87
N ILE A 160 -8.32 4.30 -56.40
CA ILE A 160 -9.24 3.73 -55.40
C ILE A 160 -8.74 4.19 -54.03
N LYS A 161 -9.59 4.92 -53.30
CA LYS A 161 -9.31 5.26 -51.91
C LYS A 161 -9.74 4.08 -51.02
N VAL A 162 -8.76 3.51 -50.33
CA VAL A 162 -8.98 2.40 -49.39
C VAL A 162 -9.47 2.98 -48.07
N LYS A 163 -10.63 2.53 -47.62
CA LYS A 163 -11.24 2.98 -46.36
C LYS A 163 -10.61 2.28 -45.15
N GLY A 164 -10.26 1.01 -45.32
CA GLY A 164 -9.71 0.19 -44.26
C GLY A 164 -9.67 -1.30 -44.57
N ILE A 165 -9.34 -2.09 -43.55
CA ILE A 165 -9.36 -3.56 -43.58
C ILE A 165 -10.54 -4.04 -42.74
N HIS A 166 -11.46 -4.77 -43.36
CA HIS A 166 -12.57 -5.43 -42.69
C HIS A 166 -12.18 -6.86 -42.33
N ILE A 167 -12.49 -7.27 -41.11
CA ILE A 167 -12.07 -8.55 -40.54
C ILE A 167 -13.27 -9.19 -39.85
N VAL A 168 -13.61 -10.39 -40.28
CA VAL A 168 -14.69 -11.20 -39.71
C VAL A 168 -14.09 -12.48 -39.14
N LEU A 169 -14.41 -12.78 -37.88
CA LEU A 169 -14.15 -14.07 -37.27
C LEU A 169 -15.49 -14.71 -36.94
N ASN A 170 -15.81 -15.88 -37.48
CA ASN A 170 -17.08 -16.56 -37.21
C ASN A 170 -16.92 -18.06 -37.00
N ARG A 171 -17.79 -18.63 -36.15
CA ARG A 171 -17.91 -20.08 -35.99
C ARG A 171 -18.67 -20.62 -37.21
N PRO A 172 -18.21 -21.72 -37.86
CA PRO A 172 -18.94 -22.29 -38.98
C PRO A 172 -20.22 -22.97 -38.48
N GLU A 173 -21.33 -22.73 -39.19
CA GLU A 173 -22.68 -23.19 -38.84
C GLU A 173 -22.76 -24.72 -38.68
N ASN A 174 -21.97 -25.46 -39.47
CA ASN A 174 -21.89 -26.92 -39.44
C ASN A 174 -20.76 -27.48 -38.55
N SER A 175 -20.21 -26.68 -37.61
CA SER A 175 -19.11 -27.10 -36.71
C SER A 175 -19.44 -28.30 -35.80
N GLY A 176 -20.71 -28.67 -35.66
CA GLY A 176 -21.14 -29.90 -34.98
C GLY A 176 -20.89 -31.20 -35.77
N TYR A 177 -20.69 -31.11 -37.09
CA TYR A 177 -20.45 -32.25 -37.98
C TYR A 177 -18.97 -32.45 -38.34
N LEU A 178 -18.10 -31.52 -37.95
CA LEU A 178 -16.65 -31.71 -38.06
C LEU A 178 -16.18 -32.74 -37.02
N PRO A 179 -15.30 -33.68 -37.39
CA PRO A 179 -14.80 -34.68 -36.44
C PRO A 179 -13.98 -34.00 -35.33
N LYS A 180 -14.51 -34.04 -34.10
CA LYS A 180 -13.87 -33.56 -32.87
C LYS A 180 -13.20 -34.72 -32.14
N ALA A 181 -12.02 -34.49 -31.56
CA ALA A 181 -11.26 -35.47 -30.76
C ALA A 181 -11.18 -35.09 -29.27
N GLY A 182 -11.91 -34.04 -28.87
CA GLY A 182 -11.95 -33.46 -27.53
C GLY A 182 -12.80 -32.18 -27.51
N ARG A 183 -12.23 -31.09 -26.99
CA ARG A 183 -12.89 -29.79 -26.78
C ARG A 183 -12.64 -28.79 -27.92
N GLU A 184 -12.46 -29.25 -29.16
CA GLU A 184 -12.05 -28.39 -30.29
C GLU A 184 -13.10 -27.34 -30.68
N VAL A 185 -12.61 -26.16 -31.08
CA VAL A 185 -13.42 -25.09 -31.65
C VAL A 185 -12.83 -24.66 -32.99
N TYR A 186 -13.66 -24.64 -34.02
CA TYR A 186 -13.29 -24.20 -35.36
C TYR A 186 -13.80 -22.78 -35.61
N ILE A 187 -12.98 -21.95 -36.25
CA ILE A 187 -13.26 -20.55 -36.59
C ILE A 187 -12.84 -20.31 -38.04
N MET A 188 -13.71 -19.66 -38.79
CA MET A 188 -13.37 -19.04 -40.06
C MET A 188 -12.91 -17.61 -39.77
N ALA A 189 -11.76 -17.22 -40.31
CA ALA A 189 -11.33 -15.83 -40.35
C ALA A 189 -11.34 -15.34 -41.80
N GLU A 190 -11.92 -14.18 -42.06
CA GLU A 190 -11.87 -13.50 -43.36
C GLU A 190 -11.36 -12.08 -43.17
N ALA A 191 -10.31 -11.71 -43.90
CA ALA A 191 -9.80 -10.34 -43.98
C ALA A 191 -10.00 -9.81 -45.40
N SER A 192 -10.55 -8.61 -45.54
CA SER A 192 -10.93 -7.99 -46.81
C SER A 192 -10.52 -6.52 -46.85
N LEU A 193 -10.10 -6.00 -48.00
CA LEU A 193 -9.89 -4.56 -48.21
C LEU A 193 -11.18 -3.89 -48.69
N LEU A 194 -11.62 -2.83 -48.00
CA LEU A 194 -12.81 -2.06 -48.37
C LEU A 194 -12.46 -0.72 -49.02
N ASP A 195 -13.28 -0.31 -49.99
CA ASP A 195 -13.28 1.04 -50.53
C ASP A 195 -14.12 2.03 -49.68
N ASP A 196 -14.13 3.30 -50.07
CA ASP A 196 -14.93 4.36 -49.45
C ASP A 196 -16.45 4.04 -49.40
N GLY A 197 -16.95 3.16 -50.27
CA GLY A 197 -18.35 2.71 -50.36
C GLY A 197 -18.72 1.51 -49.47
N ASN A 198 -17.75 0.95 -48.72
CA ASN A 198 -17.84 -0.34 -48.01
C ASN A 198 -17.89 -1.59 -48.91
N GLU A 199 -17.53 -1.50 -50.19
CA GLU A 199 -17.44 -2.70 -51.05
C GLU A 199 -16.03 -3.31 -51.01
N VAL A 200 -15.95 -4.64 -51.14
CA VAL A 200 -14.67 -5.36 -51.17
C VAL A 200 -13.96 -5.08 -52.49
N ILE A 201 -12.78 -4.47 -52.41
CA ILE A 201 -12.00 -4.04 -53.58
C ILE A 201 -11.71 -5.25 -54.48
N GLN A 202 -12.10 -5.14 -55.75
CA GLN A 202 -11.87 -6.16 -56.77
C GLN A 202 -10.61 -5.87 -57.58
N VAL A 203 -9.81 -6.90 -57.87
CA VAL A 203 -8.77 -6.87 -58.90
C VAL A 203 -9.24 -7.75 -60.07
N GLY A 204 -9.69 -7.12 -61.15
CA GLY A 204 -10.33 -7.83 -62.26
C GLY A 204 -11.71 -8.37 -61.87
N ARG A 205 -11.84 -9.69 -61.68
CA ARG A 205 -13.08 -10.39 -61.24
C ARG A 205 -12.92 -11.05 -59.87
N VAL A 206 -11.92 -10.65 -59.11
CA VAL A 206 -11.41 -11.38 -57.96
C VAL A 206 -11.41 -10.45 -56.73
N PRO A 207 -12.09 -10.81 -55.63
CA PRO A 207 -12.11 -10.00 -54.42
C PRO A 207 -10.74 -10.02 -53.74
N LEU A 208 -10.28 -8.87 -53.23
CA LEU A 208 -9.12 -8.82 -52.34
C LEU A 208 -9.52 -9.23 -50.92
N SER A 209 -9.82 -10.52 -50.75
CA SER A 209 -9.99 -11.16 -49.45
C SER A 209 -9.13 -12.42 -49.29
N VAL A 210 -8.77 -12.70 -48.03
CA VAL A 210 -8.09 -13.93 -47.60
C VAL A 210 -8.97 -14.59 -46.55
N ARG A 211 -9.20 -15.88 -46.71
CA ARG A 211 -9.92 -16.74 -45.76
C ARG A 211 -8.94 -17.70 -45.10
N SER A 212 -9.07 -17.89 -43.80
CA SER A 212 -8.27 -18.81 -43.00
C SER A 212 -9.19 -19.74 -42.22
N GLN A 213 -8.93 -21.05 -42.31
CA GLN A 213 -9.56 -22.06 -41.47
C GLN A 213 -8.71 -22.24 -40.22
N ILE A 214 -9.19 -21.75 -39.10
CA ILE A 214 -8.52 -21.81 -37.81
C ILE A 214 -9.15 -22.91 -36.98
N ALA A 215 -8.34 -23.81 -36.47
CA ALA A 215 -8.76 -24.84 -35.53
C ALA A 215 -8.04 -24.65 -34.18
N ILE A 216 -8.84 -24.56 -33.13
CA ILE A 216 -8.40 -24.29 -31.77
C ILE A 216 -8.55 -25.57 -30.95
N TYR A 217 -7.42 -26.05 -30.42
CA TYR A 217 -7.32 -27.28 -29.66
C TYR A 217 -6.85 -26.96 -28.24
N PRO A 218 -7.37 -27.62 -27.19
CA PRO A 218 -6.78 -27.53 -25.86
C PRO A 218 -5.28 -27.89 -25.90
N ARG A 219 -4.46 -27.20 -25.10
CA ARG A 219 -3.00 -27.38 -25.16
C ARG A 219 -2.56 -28.61 -24.36
N GLU A 220 -2.67 -29.79 -24.96
CA GLU A 220 -2.34 -31.04 -24.26
C GLU A 220 -0.86 -31.14 -23.87
N MET A 221 -0.60 -31.56 -22.63
CA MET A 221 0.75 -31.84 -22.13
C MET A 221 1.54 -32.81 -23.02
N GLY A 222 0.90 -33.84 -23.56
CA GLY A 222 1.50 -34.80 -24.49
C GLY A 222 1.95 -34.23 -25.85
N SER A 223 1.68 -32.95 -26.13
CA SER A 223 2.11 -32.26 -27.36
C SER A 223 3.56 -31.78 -27.31
N PHE A 224 4.09 -31.50 -26.12
CA PHE A 224 5.44 -31.00 -25.91
C PHE A 224 6.47 -32.14 -26.02
N ALA A 225 7.69 -31.82 -26.44
CA ALA A 225 8.85 -32.71 -26.25
C ALA A 225 9.34 -32.66 -24.80
N LEU A 226 9.43 -31.45 -24.24
CA LEU A 226 10.00 -31.18 -22.92
C LEU A 226 9.22 -30.06 -22.22
N VAL A 227 8.96 -30.24 -20.94
CA VAL A 227 8.31 -29.24 -20.07
C VAL A 227 9.20 -28.97 -18.87
N LEU A 228 9.54 -27.69 -18.67
CA LEU A 228 10.47 -27.21 -17.64
C LEU A 228 9.78 -26.29 -16.64
N PRO A 229 10.00 -26.46 -15.32
CA PRO A 229 9.21 -25.83 -14.27
C PRO A 229 9.75 -24.48 -13.80
N LYS A 230 10.95 -24.10 -14.23
CA LYS A 230 11.58 -22.80 -13.93
C LYS A 230 12.45 -22.35 -15.11
N ASP A 231 13.70 -22.00 -14.87
CA ASP A 231 14.57 -21.32 -15.82
C ASP A 231 15.36 -22.31 -16.70
N LEU A 232 15.56 -21.95 -17.97
CA LEU A 232 16.37 -22.67 -18.93
C LEU A 232 17.72 -21.96 -19.13
N HIS A 233 18.77 -22.54 -18.58
CA HIS A 233 20.15 -22.09 -18.74
C HIS A 233 20.79 -22.72 -19.97
N MET A 234 21.11 -21.91 -20.97
CA MET A 234 22.00 -22.29 -22.07
C MET A 234 23.39 -21.68 -21.90
N ASP A 235 23.58 -20.85 -20.86
CA ASP A 235 24.79 -20.08 -20.56
C ASP A 235 25.81 -20.81 -19.65
N GLN A 236 25.52 -22.04 -19.22
CA GLN A 236 26.27 -22.78 -18.19
C GLN A 236 26.78 -24.17 -18.63
N SER A 237 27.69 -24.74 -17.85
CA SER A 237 28.16 -26.13 -18.02
C SER A 237 27.14 -27.13 -17.49
N TRP A 238 26.96 -28.27 -18.16
CA TRP A 238 25.92 -29.27 -17.83
C TRP A 238 25.98 -29.84 -16.41
N ASN A 239 27.11 -29.68 -15.73
CA ASN A 239 27.39 -30.13 -14.37
C ASN A 239 27.41 -29.01 -13.32
N ALA A 240 27.06 -27.77 -13.67
CA ALA A 240 26.95 -26.68 -12.71
C ALA A 240 25.79 -26.95 -11.72
N SER A 241 25.87 -26.31 -10.55
CA SER A 241 24.83 -26.43 -9.51
C SER A 241 23.66 -25.51 -9.83
N THR A 242 22.45 -26.07 -9.90
CA THR A 242 21.20 -25.35 -10.14
C THR A 242 20.33 -25.28 -8.88
N THR A 243 19.31 -24.42 -8.88
CA THR A 243 18.18 -24.57 -7.94
C THR A 243 17.18 -25.58 -8.51
N ASN A 244 16.33 -26.16 -7.65
CA ASN A 244 15.34 -27.15 -8.11
C ASN A 244 14.44 -26.54 -9.19
N GLY A 245 14.34 -27.20 -10.34
CA GLY A 245 13.51 -26.80 -11.46
C GLY A 245 14.25 -26.02 -12.55
N ASP A 246 15.43 -25.48 -12.28
CA ASP A 246 16.26 -24.92 -13.34
C ASP A 246 16.94 -26.05 -14.14
N VAL A 247 17.02 -25.87 -15.45
CA VAL A 247 17.58 -26.85 -16.37
C VAL A 247 18.74 -26.25 -17.15
N ILE A 248 19.88 -26.94 -17.17
CA ILE A 248 21.03 -26.55 -17.97
C ILE A 248 21.12 -27.40 -19.24
N LEU A 249 21.24 -26.73 -20.38
CA LEU A 249 21.73 -27.30 -21.62
C LEU A 249 23.14 -26.76 -21.89
N HIS A 250 24.08 -27.65 -22.21
CA HIS A 250 25.50 -27.32 -22.16
C HIS A 250 25.94 -26.20 -23.10
N LYS A 251 26.59 -25.19 -22.54
CA LYS A 251 27.40 -24.20 -23.25
C LYS A 251 28.79 -24.74 -23.61
N PHE A 252 29.08 -24.79 -24.90
CA PHE A 252 30.43 -25.03 -25.44
C PHE A 252 31.22 -23.71 -25.55
N ASN A 253 32.55 -23.81 -25.57
CA ASN A 253 33.43 -22.65 -25.70
C ASN A 253 33.18 -21.87 -26.99
N ASP A 254 32.96 -22.58 -28.10
CA ASP A 254 32.77 -22.06 -29.45
C ASP A 254 31.95 -23.08 -30.29
N ARG A 255 31.42 -22.63 -31.45
CA ARG A 255 30.64 -23.48 -32.36
C ARG A 255 31.50 -24.53 -33.09
N ALA A 256 32.77 -24.25 -33.37
CA ALA A 256 33.64 -25.17 -34.11
C ALA A 256 33.93 -26.45 -33.31
N SER A 257 33.92 -26.36 -31.98
CA SER A 257 34.11 -27.47 -31.05
C SER A 257 33.09 -28.62 -31.24
N LEU A 258 31.94 -28.37 -31.87
CA LEU A 258 30.91 -29.39 -32.18
C LEU A 258 31.19 -30.21 -33.44
N GLY A 259 32.11 -29.76 -34.29
CA GLY A 259 32.37 -30.39 -35.60
C GLY A 259 31.11 -30.46 -36.47
N THR A 260 30.78 -31.65 -36.98
CA THR A 260 29.61 -31.90 -37.85
C THR A 260 28.35 -32.31 -37.09
N SER A 261 28.30 -32.14 -35.77
CA SER A 261 27.15 -32.55 -34.95
C SER A 261 25.93 -31.67 -35.17
N THR A 262 24.73 -32.27 -35.12
CA THR A 262 23.46 -31.53 -35.05
C THR A 262 23.12 -31.05 -33.64
N GLY A 263 23.87 -31.48 -32.61
CA GLY A 263 23.56 -31.16 -31.21
C GLY A 263 22.23 -31.77 -30.73
N LEU A 264 21.58 -31.09 -29.80
CA LEU A 264 20.23 -31.37 -29.31
C LEU A 264 19.20 -30.61 -30.17
N VAL A 265 18.30 -31.34 -30.83
CA VAL A 265 17.26 -30.75 -31.70
C VAL A 265 15.88 -31.12 -31.17
N PHE A 266 15.10 -30.10 -30.81
CA PHE A 266 13.68 -30.22 -30.47
C PHE A 266 12.83 -30.00 -31.74
N ASN A 267 12.30 -31.08 -32.30
CA ASN A 267 11.40 -31.11 -33.46
C ASN A 267 9.91 -30.92 -33.07
N SER A 268 9.64 -30.53 -31.82
CA SER A 268 8.30 -30.34 -31.28
C SER A 268 8.39 -29.36 -30.11
N PRO A 269 7.27 -28.77 -29.66
CA PRO A 269 7.31 -27.64 -28.74
C PRO A 269 7.99 -27.94 -27.41
N VAL A 270 8.60 -26.92 -26.82
CA VAL A 270 9.19 -26.95 -25.47
C VAL A 270 8.50 -25.89 -24.63
N PHE A 271 8.15 -26.23 -23.38
CA PHE A 271 7.62 -25.28 -22.41
C PHE A 271 8.71 -24.94 -21.37
N VAL A 272 8.88 -23.64 -21.10
CA VAL A 272 9.78 -23.10 -20.06
C VAL A 272 8.98 -22.19 -19.15
N ASN A 273 8.85 -22.53 -17.87
CA ASN A 273 7.99 -21.73 -16.99
C ASN A 273 8.56 -20.32 -16.73
N GLY A 274 9.87 -20.25 -16.51
CA GLY A 274 10.62 -19.04 -16.22
C GLY A 274 11.46 -18.55 -17.39
N ASN A 275 12.63 -17.99 -17.08
CA ASN A 275 13.51 -17.30 -18.01
C ASN A 275 14.30 -18.25 -18.92
N ILE A 276 14.80 -17.74 -20.05
CA ILE A 276 15.79 -18.43 -20.89
C ILE A 276 17.08 -17.61 -20.93
N TYR A 277 18.19 -18.16 -20.43
CA TYR A 277 19.51 -17.50 -20.46
C TYR A 277 20.32 -17.99 -21.65
N LEU A 278 20.66 -17.07 -22.55
CA LEU A 278 21.48 -17.33 -23.72
C LEU A 278 22.97 -17.19 -23.40
N PRO A 279 23.86 -17.94 -24.09
CA PRO A 279 25.30 -17.77 -23.93
C PRO A 279 25.79 -16.36 -24.25
N ASN A 280 26.96 -16.01 -23.71
CA ASN A 280 27.60 -14.73 -23.99
C ASN A 280 27.98 -14.61 -25.47
N ASP A 281 27.51 -13.55 -26.13
CA ASP A 281 27.87 -13.22 -27.51
C ASP A 281 28.96 -12.13 -27.52
N THR A 282 30.15 -12.48 -28.00
CA THR A 282 31.29 -11.56 -28.18
C THR A 282 31.18 -10.76 -29.48
N GLY A 283 30.17 -11.05 -30.32
CA GLY A 283 30.01 -10.47 -31.66
C GLY A 283 30.71 -11.24 -32.77
N ASP A 284 31.48 -12.29 -32.47
CA ASP A 284 32.12 -13.18 -33.45
C ASP A 284 31.81 -14.65 -33.12
N ALA A 285 31.15 -15.35 -34.05
CA ALA A 285 30.76 -16.75 -33.88
C ALA A 285 31.94 -17.74 -33.68
N GLY A 286 33.18 -17.33 -33.96
CA GLY A 286 34.39 -18.09 -33.64
C GLY A 286 34.85 -17.97 -32.18
N THR A 287 34.40 -16.95 -31.44
CA THR A 287 34.80 -16.69 -30.03
C THR A 287 33.63 -16.56 -29.05
N SER A 288 32.41 -16.34 -29.56
CA SER A 288 31.17 -16.41 -28.77
C SER A 288 30.94 -17.83 -28.27
N ASN A 289 30.48 -17.95 -27.03
CA ASN A 289 30.09 -19.25 -26.51
C ASN A 289 28.86 -19.78 -27.26
N TYR A 290 28.76 -21.10 -27.41
CA TYR A 290 27.71 -21.71 -28.22
C TYR A 290 27.00 -22.85 -27.48
N ALA A 291 25.69 -22.75 -27.30
CA ALA A 291 24.86 -23.84 -26.82
C ALA A 291 24.35 -24.68 -28.00
N ALA A 292 24.65 -25.98 -28.00
CA ALA A 292 24.32 -26.87 -29.12
C ALA A 292 22.86 -27.35 -29.09
N VAL A 293 21.93 -26.40 -29.06
CA VAL A 293 20.48 -26.62 -28.97
C VAL A 293 19.79 -25.90 -30.10
N THR A 294 18.91 -26.61 -30.81
CA THR A 294 18.05 -26.06 -31.87
C THR A 294 16.59 -26.30 -31.51
N PHE A 295 15.80 -25.24 -31.47
CA PHE A 295 14.35 -25.33 -31.33
C PHE A 295 13.75 -25.21 -32.73
N ALA A 296 13.54 -26.36 -33.37
CA ALA A 296 12.97 -26.40 -34.72
C ALA A 296 11.45 -26.12 -34.71
N ASP A 297 10.81 -26.34 -33.56
CA ASP A 297 9.44 -25.90 -33.30
C ASP A 297 9.37 -24.85 -32.17
N ARG A 298 8.18 -24.30 -31.92
CA ARG A 298 7.93 -23.16 -31.03
C ARG A 298 8.28 -23.44 -29.57
N VAL A 299 8.91 -22.47 -28.93
CA VAL A 299 9.09 -22.46 -27.47
C VAL A 299 7.99 -21.63 -26.82
N TYR A 300 7.35 -22.19 -25.79
CA TYR A 300 6.34 -21.51 -24.98
C TYR A 300 6.96 -21.14 -23.64
N MET A 301 6.73 -19.90 -23.19
CA MET A 301 7.25 -19.38 -21.94
C MET A 301 6.12 -19.03 -20.99
N GLY A 302 6.19 -19.40 -19.71
CA GLY A 302 5.16 -19.12 -18.70
C GLY A 302 5.02 -17.62 -18.42
N ASN A 303 5.98 -17.05 -17.69
CA ASN A 303 6.11 -15.59 -17.52
C ASN A 303 7.59 -15.16 -17.40
N GLY A 304 8.43 -15.67 -18.29
CA GLY A 304 9.87 -15.42 -18.28
C GLY A 304 10.32 -14.38 -19.32
N TRP A 305 11.53 -13.87 -19.09
CA TRP A 305 12.28 -13.08 -20.06
C TRP A 305 13.38 -13.90 -20.71
N ILE A 306 13.89 -13.40 -21.83
CA ILE A 306 15.04 -13.99 -22.50
C ILE A 306 16.22 -13.07 -22.23
N LEU A 307 17.21 -13.63 -21.55
CA LEU A 307 18.27 -12.90 -20.88
C LEU A 307 19.62 -13.32 -21.47
N LYS A 308 20.57 -12.39 -21.41
CA LYS A 308 21.99 -12.68 -21.60
C LYS A 308 22.55 -13.31 -20.32
N SER A 309 23.76 -13.85 -20.39
CA SER A 309 24.47 -14.43 -19.22
C SER A 309 24.79 -13.43 -18.09
N ASP A 310 24.60 -12.13 -18.30
CA ASP A 310 24.72 -11.08 -17.28
C ASP A 310 23.38 -10.70 -16.62
N GLY A 311 22.28 -11.37 -17.00
CA GLY A 311 20.92 -11.09 -16.54
C GLY A 311 20.20 -9.94 -17.25
N ASN A 312 20.85 -9.24 -18.20
CA ASN A 312 20.19 -8.19 -18.97
C ASN A 312 19.27 -8.78 -20.07
N PRO A 313 18.13 -8.13 -20.40
CA PRO A 313 17.29 -8.55 -21.52
C PRO A 313 18.07 -8.68 -22.83
N TYR A 314 17.84 -9.80 -23.52
CA TYR A 314 18.36 -10.02 -24.86
C TYR A 314 17.51 -9.23 -25.87
N ALA A 315 18.19 -8.47 -26.73
CA ALA A 315 17.58 -7.74 -27.83
C ALA A 315 18.25 -8.18 -29.15
N PRO A 316 17.48 -8.50 -30.22
CA PRO A 316 18.04 -8.85 -31.51
C PRO A 316 18.74 -7.65 -32.16
N ALA A 317 19.68 -7.92 -33.07
CA ALA A 317 20.51 -6.88 -33.68
C ALA A 317 19.72 -5.91 -34.59
N THR A 318 18.56 -6.31 -35.11
CA THR A 318 17.64 -5.43 -35.84
C THR A 318 16.18 -5.61 -35.41
N LEU A 319 15.38 -4.55 -35.51
CA LEU A 319 13.95 -4.53 -35.19
C LEU A 319 13.06 -4.97 -36.37
N GLY A 320 13.44 -6.00 -37.14
CA GLY A 320 12.56 -6.54 -38.18
C GLY A 320 13.18 -7.24 -39.38
N GLY A 321 14.48 -7.57 -39.39
CA GLY A 321 15.03 -8.49 -40.38
C GLY A 321 14.29 -9.83 -40.37
N LEU A 322 14.07 -10.45 -41.53
CA LEU A 322 13.44 -11.79 -41.61
C LEU A 322 14.13 -12.85 -40.72
N PRO A 323 15.49 -12.91 -40.62
CA PRO A 323 16.17 -13.80 -39.68
C PRO A 323 16.02 -13.38 -38.21
N ASP A 324 15.99 -12.06 -37.97
CA ASP A 324 15.84 -11.46 -36.63
C ASP A 324 14.40 -11.57 -36.09
N ARG A 325 13.41 -11.91 -36.92
CA ARG A 325 12.02 -12.12 -36.48
C ARG A 325 11.80 -13.49 -35.80
N TYR A 326 12.67 -14.46 -36.08
CA TYR A 326 12.66 -15.80 -35.51
C TYR A 326 13.93 -16.12 -34.71
N TRP A 327 14.84 -15.14 -34.57
CA TRP A 327 16.19 -15.32 -34.00
C TRP A 327 16.91 -16.56 -34.57
N SER A 328 16.68 -16.81 -35.86
CA SER A 328 17.18 -18.00 -36.56
C SER A 328 18.65 -17.87 -36.98
N ASP A 329 19.19 -16.65 -36.98
CA ASP A 329 20.60 -16.33 -37.21
C ASP A 329 21.32 -15.98 -35.89
N SER A 330 21.03 -16.76 -34.84
CA SER A 330 21.73 -16.64 -33.56
C SER A 330 23.17 -17.14 -33.67
N ARG A 331 24.12 -16.33 -33.20
CA ARG A 331 25.55 -16.71 -33.15
C ARG A 331 25.86 -17.66 -32.00
N VAL A 332 24.96 -17.76 -31.02
CA VAL A 332 25.20 -18.44 -29.73
C VAL A 332 24.38 -19.71 -29.53
N PHE A 333 23.44 -20.05 -30.40
CA PHE A 333 22.75 -21.37 -30.41
C PHE A 333 22.08 -21.62 -31.77
N GLY A 334 21.38 -22.75 -31.93
CA GLY A 334 20.74 -23.15 -33.19
C GLY A 334 19.49 -22.38 -33.62
N GLY A 335 19.03 -21.39 -32.84
CA GLY A 335 17.87 -20.55 -33.14
C GLY A 335 16.50 -21.10 -32.68
N PHE A 336 15.50 -20.22 -32.69
CA PHE A 336 14.09 -20.54 -32.39
C PHE A 336 13.27 -20.52 -33.69
N LEU A 337 13.41 -21.55 -34.53
CA LEU A 337 13.05 -21.49 -35.95
C LEU A 337 11.56 -21.15 -36.21
N ASN A 338 10.65 -21.55 -35.31
CA ASN A 338 9.21 -21.22 -35.35
C ASN A 338 8.78 -20.08 -34.39
N GLY A 339 9.76 -19.40 -33.80
CA GLY A 339 9.59 -18.32 -32.83
C GLY A 339 9.26 -18.78 -31.41
N ILE A 340 8.90 -17.81 -30.58
CA ILE A 340 8.63 -17.97 -29.14
C ILE A 340 7.27 -17.34 -28.83
N GLU A 341 6.58 -17.87 -27.84
CA GLU A 341 5.28 -17.37 -27.39
C GLU A 341 5.26 -17.30 -25.87
N ASN A 342 5.00 -16.11 -25.32
CA ASN A 342 4.82 -15.93 -23.88
C ASN A 342 3.33 -16.12 -23.54
N ASP A 343 3.07 -16.94 -22.54
CA ASP A 343 1.75 -17.22 -21.97
C ASP A 343 1.33 -16.18 -20.92
N GLY A 344 2.29 -15.36 -20.46
CA GLY A 344 2.14 -14.22 -19.57
C GLY A 344 1.78 -14.52 -18.12
N SER A 345 1.70 -15.80 -17.72
CA SER A 345 1.60 -16.20 -16.31
C SER A 345 2.42 -17.46 -16.09
N SER A 346 3.18 -17.53 -14.99
CA SER A 346 3.83 -18.78 -14.63
C SER A 346 2.79 -19.84 -14.29
N ASP A 347 3.18 -21.08 -14.46
CA ASP A 347 2.41 -22.24 -14.09
C ASP A 347 2.80 -22.69 -12.68
N ALA A 348 1.89 -22.45 -11.74
CA ALA A 348 2.12 -22.71 -10.34
C ALA A 348 2.15 -24.22 -10.01
N GLY A 349 1.57 -25.09 -10.85
CA GLY A 349 1.62 -26.54 -10.66
C GLY A 349 3.03 -27.08 -10.87
N LEU A 350 3.75 -26.55 -11.86
CA LEU A 350 5.17 -26.84 -12.06
C LEU A 350 6.06 -26.36 -10.91
N GLU A 351 5.80 -25.19 -10.36
CA GLU A 351 6.55 -24.64 -9.21
C GLU A 351 6.43 -25.57 -7.99
N VAL A 352 5.22 -26.10 -7.73
CA VAL A 352 4.99 -27.13 -6.70
C VAL A 352 5.63 -28.47 -7.05
N MET A 353 5.56 -28.90 -8.32
CA MET A 353 6.21 -30.14 -8.76
C MET A 353 7.72 -30.11 -8.49
N SER A 354 8.38 -28.96 -8.72
CA SER A 354 9.80 -28.78 -8.46
C SER A 354 10.18 -28.77 -6.98
N GLY A 355 9.21 -28.52 -6.09
CA GLY A 355 9.47 -28.32 -4.67
C GLY A 355 10.16 -27.01 -4.34
N GLN A 356 10.19 -26.02 -5.25
CA GLN A 356 10.49 -24.62 -4.92
C GLN A 356 9.43 -24.07 -3.96
N VAL A 357 8.16 -24.43 -4.19
CA VAL A 357 7.01 -23.98 -3.39
C VAL A 357 6.30 -25.19 -2.80
N SER A 358 6.36 -25.36 -1.47
CA SER A 358 5.72 -26.48 -0.77
C SER A 358 4.24 -26.23 -0.45
N ASN A 359 3.88 -24.95 -0.27
CA ASN A 359 2.51 -24.48 -0.08
C ASN A 359 2.29 -23.27 -0.98
N LEU A 360 1.60 -23.44 -2.10
CA LEU A 360 0.86 -22.32 -2.66
C LEU A 360 -0.31 -22.03 -1.71
N PRO A 361 -0.65 -20.76 -1.43
CA PRO A 361 -2.00 -20.42 -0.97
C PRO A 361 -3.02 -21.10 -1.89
N ALA A 362 -4.22 -21.39 -1.39
CA ALA A 362 -5.25 -22.10 -2.17
C ALA A 362 -5.77 -21.23 -3.34
N GLY A 363 -4.97 -21.19 -4.41
CA GLY A 363 -5.15 -20.50 -5.68
C GLY A 363 -5.03 -18.97 -5.69
N ASP A 364 -5.04 -18.47 -6.92
CA ASP A 364 -5.70 -17.22 -7.37
C ASP A 364 -7.09 -16.99 -6.74
N PHE A 365 -7.65 -18.06 -6.17
CA PHE A 365 -8.95 -18.13 -5.56
C PHE A 365 -9.06 -17.42 -4.22
N ASP A 366 -8.00 -17.46 -3.40
CA ASP A 366 -8.03 -16.66 -2.17
C ASP A 366 -7.99 -15.18 -2.53
N TRP A 367 -7.13 -14.76 -3.47
CA TRP A 367 -7.11 -13.37 -3.93
C TRP A 367 -8.42 -12.92 -4.56
N ASN A 368 -8.99 -13.63 -5.54
CA ASN A 368 -10.28 -13.23 -6.11
C ASN A 368 -11.40 -13.11 -5.06
N ARG A 369 -11.44 -14.02 -4.09
CA ARG A 369 -12.41 -14.00 -2.99
C ARG A 369 -12.11 -12.88 -1.99
N ILE A 370 -10.86 -12.72 -1.57
CA ILE A 370 -10.37 -11.67 -0.66
C ILE A 370 -10.63 -10.30 -1.27
N CYS A 371 -10.38 -10.12 -2.57
CA CYS A 371 -10.59 -8.86 -3.28
C CYS A 371 -12.08 -8.57 -3.50
N ALA A 372 -12.90 -9.59 -3.83
CA ALA A 372 -14.36 -9.42 -3.90
C ALA A 372 -14.99 -9.14 -2.53
N ASP A 373 -14.50 -9.80 -1.47
CA ASP A 373 -14.94 -9.60 -0.09
C ASP A 373 -14.41 -8.28 0.48
N TYR A 374 -13.20 -7.85 0.13
CA TYR A 374 -12.64 -6.52 0.38
C TYR A 374 -13.52 -5.45 -0.27
N ASN A 375 -13.75 -5.54 -1.58
CA ASN A 375 -14.63 -4.62 -2.32
C ASN A 375 -16.07 -4.62 -1.78
N LYS A 376 -16.56 -5.75 -1.29
CA LYS A 376 -17.87 -5.83 -0.62
C LYS A 376 -17.86 -5.14 0.74
N LYS A 377 -16.80 -5.32 1.54
CA LYS A 377 -16.65 -4.73 2.87
C LYS A 377 -16.38 -3.23 2.85
N THR A 378 -15.71 -2.72 1.82
CA THR A 378 -15.51 -1.28 1.59
C THR A 378 -16.82 -0.54 1.25
N VAL A 379 -17.91 -1.26 0.93
CA VAL A 379 -19.25 -0.67 0.68
C VAL A 379 -20.36 -1.22 1.60
N ASP A 380 -20.11 -2.30 2.35
CA ASP A 380 -21.09 -2.88 3.26
C ASP A 380 -21.16 -2.11 4.58
N ILE A 381 -22.30 -1.45 4.78
CA ILE A 381 -22.66 -0.74 6.00
C ILE A 381 -22.57 -1.67 7.23
N GLY A 382 -22.86 -2.97 7.09
CA GLY A 382 -22.74 -3.95 8.16
C GLY A 382 -21.31 -4.07 8.70
N THR A 383 -20.33 -4.19 7.82
CA THR A 383 -18.91 -4.27 8.20
C THR A 383 -18.31 -2.93 8.63
N MET A 384 -18.75 -1.80 8.04
CA MET A 384 -18.33 -0.47 8.49
C MET A 384 -18.68 -0.21 9.96
N LYS A 385 -19.87 -0.62 10.42
CA LYS A 385 -20.34 -0.44 11.80
C LYS A 385 -19.49 -1.12 12.88
N VAL A 386 -18.80 -2.21 12.54
CA VAL A 386 -17.92 -2.93 13.48
C VAL A 386 -16.46 -2.47 13.37
N SER A 387 -16.14 -1.57 12.44
CA SER A 387 -14.81 -0.98 12.32
C SER A 387 -14.45 -0.13 13.52
N LYS A 388 -13.18 -0.22 13.91
CA LYS A 388 -12.55 0.62 14.91
C LYS A 388 -11.52 1.49 14.24
N ILE A 389 -11.22 2.61 14.87
CA ILE A 389 -10.03 3.39 14.55
C ILE A 389 -8.86 2.91 15.41
N LYS A 390 -7.69 2.80 14.78
CA LYS A 390 -6.46 2.29 15.37
C LYS A 390 -5.32 3.29 15.12
N ALA A 391 -4.35 3.32 16.00
CA ALA A 391 -3.16 4.16 15.84
C ALA A 391 -1.91 3.45 16.36
N LYS A 392 -0.82 3.66 15.62
CA LYS A 392 0.53 3.27 16.01
C LYS A 392 1.48 4.45 15.84
N MET A 393 2.28 4.73 16.86
CA MET A 393 3.34 5.73 16.79
C MET A 393 4.45 5.28 15.82
N VAL A 394 4.92 6.19 14.99
CA VAL A 394 5.93 5.97 13.93
C VAL A 394 7.14 6.88 14.10
N ASP A 395 6.95 8.08 14.65
CA ASP A 395 8.05 8.97 15.08
C ASP A 395 7.72 9.60 16.44
N ASP A 396 8.72 9.65 17.31
CA ASP A 396 8.75 10.35 18.59
C ASP A 396 10.09 11.10 18.63
N SER A 397 10.07 12.33 18.14
CA SER A 397 11.27 13.16 18.00
C SER A 397 11.09 14.50 18.70
N THR A 398 12.22 15.11 19.09
CA THR A 398 12.25 16.43 19.74
C THR A 398 13.32 17.27 19.07
N ASP A 399 12.94 18.48 18.66
CA ASP A 399 13.72 19.38 17.81
C ASP A 399 13.65 20.79 18.42
N GLY A 400 14.72 21.15 19.15
CA GLY A 400 14.73 22.35 20.00
C GLY A 400 13.59 22.32 21.03
N SER A 401 12.73 23.34 21.01
CA SER A 401 11.53 23.41 21.87
C SER A 401 10.28 22.77 21.25
N THR A 402 10.39 22.09 20.11
CA THR A 402 9.29 21.41 19.43
C THR A 402 9.33 19.90 19.65
N GLN A 403 8.35 19.38 20.38
CA GLN A 403 8.08 17.95 20.51
C GLN A 403 7.19 17.51 19.33
N LYS A 404 7.68 16.56 18.52
CA LYS A 404 6.96 15.98 17.38
C LYS A 404 6.47 14.58 17.74
N SER A 405 5.28 14.22 17.28
CA SER A 405 4.65 12.92 17.52
C SER A 405 3.92 12.51 16.24
N LYS A 406 4.40 11.50 15.51
CA LYS A 406 3.77 11.05 14.25
C LYS A 406 3.13 9.69 14.43
N TYR A 407 1.86 9.59 14.05
CA TYR A 407 1.04 8.39 14.15
C TYR A 407 0.59 7.92 12.78
N LYS A 408 0.65 6.61 12.53
CA LYS A 408 -0.11 5.94 11.47
C LYS A 408 -1.51 5.66 12.04
N ILE A 409 -2.54 6.27 11.47
CA ILE A 409 -3.95 6.07 11.84
C ILE A 409 -4.61 5.19 10.78
N THR A 410 -5.16 4.05 11.20
CA THR A 410 -5.74 3.01 10.32
C THR A 410 -7.19 2.72 10.71
N LEU A 411 -8.06 2.46 9.75
CA LEU A 411 -9.42 1.95 9.98
C LEU A 411 -9.43 0.42 9.88
N SER A 412 -9.99 -0.27 10.87
CA SER A 412 -10.06 -1.75 10.88
C SER A 412 -11.19 -2.28 9.99
N ASN A 413 -11.18 -3.60 9.76
CA ASN A 413 -12.20 -4.33 8.98
C ASN A 413 -12.36 -3.81 7.54
N TYR A 414 -11.27 -3.36 6.90
CA TYR A 414 -11.25 -2.94 5.49
C TYR A 414 -12.13 -1.71 5.17
N ASN A 415 -12.39 -0.87 6.17
CA ASN A 415 -13.14 0.38 6.01
C ASN A 415 -12.23 1.50 5.48
N GLN A 416 -12.83 2.55 4.90
CA GLN A 416 -12.12 3.62 4.21
C GLN A 416 -12.60 5.01 4.68
N TYR A 417 -11.73 6.00 4.53
CA TYR A 417 -12.07 7.40 4.83
C TYR A 417 -12.99 7.97 3.73
N TYR A 418 -14.23 8.32 4.09
CA TYR A 418 -15.19 8.96 3.17
C TYR A 418 -15.22 10.48 3.38
N PRO A 419 -14.98 11.31 2.34
CA PRO A 419 -15.09 12.76 2.43
C PRO A 419 -16.52 13.22 2.76
N GLN A 420 -16.65 14.02 3.82
CA GLN A 420 -17.89 14.64 4.30
C GLN A 420 -17.84 16.16 4.14
N LYS A 421 -18.98 16.87 4.19
CA LYS A 421 -19.06 18.35 4.27
C LYS A 421 -18.29 19.08 3.16
N ASN A 422 -19.02 19.50 2.12
CA ASN A 422 -18.48 20.36 1.07
C ASN A 422 -19.39 21.61 0.92
N PRO A 423 -18.93 22.83 1.23
CA PRO A 423 -17.61 23.19 1.76
C PRO A 423 -17.39 22.79 3.23
N ILE A 424 -16.12 22.73 3.66
CA ILE A 424 -15.75 22.47 5.06
C ILE A 424 -16.04 23.72 5.91
N PRO A 425 -16.70 23.61 7.08
CA PRO A 425 -16.98 24.74 7.95
C PRO A 425 -15.71 25.29 8.63
N ALA A 426 -15.73 26.57 9.01
CA ALA A 426 -14.70 27.18 9.84
C ALA A 426 -14.62 26.51 11.23
N PRO A 427 -13.44 26.46 11.87
CA PRO A 427 -13.28 25.87 13.21
C PRO A 427 -14.18 26.54 14.24
N ASN A 428 -14.80 25.76 15.13
CA ASN A 428 -15.51 26.33 16.28
C ASN A 428 -14.49 26.68 17.37
N VAL A 429 -14.29 27.98 17.55
CA VAL A 429 -13.30 28.57 18.47
C VAL A 429 -13.92 29.20 19.72
N GLU A 430 -15.23 29.07 19.97
CA GLU A 430 -15.88 29.78 21.09
C GLU A 430 -15.32 29.39 22.46
N LYS A 431 -15.12 28.09 22.70
CA LYS A 431 -14.49 27.55 23.92
C LYS A 431 -12.94 27.61 23.91
N TRP A 432 -12.35 28.07 22.81
CA TRP A 432 -10.91 28.28 22.65
C TRP A 432 -10.49 29.72 22.94
N LYS A 433 -11.43 30.66 22.82
CA LYS A 433 -11.19 32.07 23.11
C LYS A 433 -10.67 32.26 24.55
N PRO A 434 -9.73 33.20 24.76
CA PRO A 434 -9.22 34.18 23.79
C PRO A 434 -7.98 33.70 23.00
N GLY A 435 -7.67 32.40 22.95
CA GLY A 435 -6.64 31.85 22.06
C GLY A 435 -7.02 31.93 20.57
N THR A 436 -6.04 31.73 19.69
CA THR A 436 -6.23 31.69 18.23
C THR A 436 -6.19 30.26 17.70
N ALA A 437 -6.91 30.03 16.61
CA ALA A 437 -6.99 28.74 15.93
C ALA A 437 -7.30 28.95 14.45
N SER A 438 -6.58 28.25 13.58
CA SER A 438 -6.78 28.27 12.13
C SER A 438 -6.58 26.87 11.55
N VAL A 439 -7.32 26.57 10.48
CA VAL A 439 -7.18 25.31 9.73
C VAL A 439 -7.11 25.61 8.25
N THR A 440 -6.09 25.06 7.61
CA THR A 440 -5.88 25.08 6.16
C THR A 440 -6.17 23.69 5.64
N ASN A 441 -7.10 23.55 4.71
CA ASN A 441 -7.40 22.29 4.02
C ASN A 441 -7.05 22.45 2.54
N ILE A 442 -6.22 21.56 2.03
CA ILE A 442 -5.86 21.47 0.61
C ILE A 442 -6.26 20.09 0.05
N ASN A 443 -6.29 19.98 -1.27
CA ASN A 443 -6.47 18.72 -1.99
C ASN A 443 -5.11 18.04 -2.30
N LYS A 444 -5.17 16.89 -2.96
CA LYS A 444 -4.00 16.09 -3.39
C LYS A 444 -3.00 16.83 -4.30
N TYR A 445 -3.43 17.89 -4.99
CA TYR A 445 -2.62 18.71 -5.89
C TYR A 445 -2.08 19.99 -5.24
N GLY A 446 -2.35 20.21 -3.95
CA GLY A 446 -1.91 21.39 -3.21
C GLY A 446 -2.78 22.63 -3.42
N ASP A 447 -3.94 22.50 -4.07
CA ASP A 447 -4.89 23.59 -4.22
C ASP A 447 -5.97 23.58 -3.12
N ALA A 448 -6.67 24.70 -2.94
CA ALA A 448 -7.73 24.87 -1.93
C ALA A 448 -9.14 24.52 -2.46
N THR A 449 -9.27 23.76 -3.56
CA THR A 449 -10.58 23.27 -4.02
C THR A 449 -11.16 22.31 -2.99
N THR A 450 -12.48 22.41 -2.80
CA THR A 450 -13.15 21.77 -1.68
C THR A 450 -13.25 20.27 -1.86
N THR A 451 -12.25 19.57 -1.35
CA THR A 451 -12.37 18.17 -0.93
C THR A 451 -13.11 18.13 0.42
N GLY A 452 -13.90 17.09 0.65
CA GLY A 452 -14.62 16.92 1.91
C GLY A 452 -13.68 16.55 3.07
N ALA A 453 -14.03 16.97 4.28
CA ALA A 453 -13.36 16.55 5.49
C ALA A 453 -13.56 15.05 5.75
N VAL A 454 -12.46 14.34 6.00
CA VAL A 454 -12.45 12.90 6.29
C VAL A 454 -12.39 12.59 7.79
N THR A 455 -12.07 13.60 8.60
CA THR A 455 -11.94 13.49 10.06
C THR A 455 -12.38 14.78 10.74
N SER A 456 -12.78 14.66 12.00
CA SER A 456 -13.02 15.76 12.92
C SER A 456 -12.11 15.60 14.12
N ILE A 457 -11.29 16.61 14.38
CA ILE A 457 -10.31 16.64 15.45
C ILE A 457 -10.78 17.63 16.51
N ILE A 458 -10.66 17.22 17.77
CA ILE A 458 -10.81 18.10 18.92
C ILE A 458 -9.51 18.11 19.71
N LEU A 459 -8.91 19.29 19.88
CA LEU A 459 -7.90 19.50 20.91
C LEU A 459 -8.59 20.06 22.15
N ALA A 460 -8.35 19.42 23.30
CA ALA A 460 -8.83 19.90 24.58
C ALA A 460 -7.74 19.83 25.65
N TYR A 461 -7.65 20.86 26.48
CA TYR A 461 -6.70 20.96 27.59
C TYR A 461 -7.34 21.62 28.81
N GLY A 462 -6.72 21.44 29.99
CA GLY A 462 -7.20 22.01 31.24
C GLY A 462 -8.39 21.26 31.85
N ILE A 463 -8.83 21.71 33.03
CA ILE A 463 -9.91 21.09 33.82
C ILE A 463 -10.80 22.17 34.45
N GLY A 464 -12.04 21.82 34.80
CA GLY A 464 -12.98 22.73 35.47
C GLY A 464 -13.28 23.99 34.64
N SER A 465 -13.17 25.16 35.26
CA SER A 465 -13.31 26.48 34.59
C SER A 465 -12.24 26.75 33.53
N ASP A 466 -11.10 26.05 33.59
CA ASP A 466 -9.99 26.20 32.66
C ASP A 466 -9.92 25.15 31.56
N TYR A 467 -10.98 24.37 31.43
CA TYR A 467 -11.21 23.59 30.24
C TYR A 467 -11.29 24.50 29.00
N ARG A 468 -10.46 24.22 27.99
CA ARG A 468 -10.52 24.85 26.66
C ARG A 468 -10.64 23.75 25.61
N GLU A 469 -11.48 24.00 24.61
CA GLU A 469 -11.81 23.04 23.56
C GLU A 469 -11.91 23.77 22.22
N VAL A 470 -11.39 23.16 21.16
CA VAL A 470 -11.53 23.64 19.78
C VAL A 470 -11.85 22.47 18.87
N ILE A 471 -12.81 22.66 17.96
CA ILE A 471 -13.32 21.61 17.06
C ILE A 471 -13.05 22.03 15.62
N PHE A 472 -12.43 21.14 14.84
CA PHE A 472 -12.17 21.39 13.44
C PHE A 472 -12.20 20.14 12.58
N ASP A 473 -12.69 20.30 11.35
CA ASP A 473 -12.82 19.24 10.36
C ASP A 473 -11.66 19.33 9.33
N MET A 474 -11.05 18.20 8.98
CA MET A 474 -9.83 18.15 8.16
C MET A 474 -9.90 17.15 7.01
N THR A 475 -9.21 17.49 5.91
CA THR A 475 -8.88 16.58 4.81
C THR A 475 -7.66 15.72 5.16
N LYS A 476 -7.30 14.76 4.31
CA LYS A 476 -6.03 13.99 4.43
C LYS A 476 -4.75 14.80 4.17
N TYR A 477 -4.90 16.08 3.83
CA TYR A 477 -3.80 17.02 3.57
C TYR A 477 -3.98 18.33 4.37
N GLY A 478 -4.73 18.27 5.47
CA GLY A 478 -5.03 19.45 6.29
C GLY A 478 -3.91 19.78 7.28
N THR A 479 -3.77 21.07 7.60
CA THR A 479 -2.93 21.57 8.69
C THR A 479 -3.74 22.49 9.60
N ALA A 480 -3.78 22.19 10.89
CA ALA A 480 -4.38 23.00 11.93
C ALA A 480 -3.30 23.62 12.82
N VAL A 481 -3.39 24.93 13.08
CA VAL A 481 -2.47 25.68 13.96
C VAL A 481 -3.28 26.34 15.06
N LEU A 482 -2.88 26.10 16.31
CA LEU A 482 -3.63 26.50 17.50
C LEU A 482 -2.66 27.12 18.51
N GLN A 483 -2.96 28.33 18.99
CA GLN A 483 -2.18 29.02 20.00
C GLN A 483 -3.08 29.36 21.21
N PRO A 484 -2.82 28.76 22.37
CA PRO A 484 -3.42 29.16 23.64
C PRO A 484 -3.22 30.64 23.96
N GLN A 485 -4.08 31.19 24.83
CA GLN A 485 -3.82 32.48 25.46
C GLN A 485 -2.55 32.37 26.33
N VAL A 486 -1.63 33.32 26.15
CA VAL A 486 -0.35 33.36 26.86
C VAL A 486 -0.46 34.13 28.19
N VAL A 487 -1.25 35.22 28.21
CA VAL A 487 -1.29 36.17 29.34
C VAL A 487 -2.73 36.38 29.82
N ASN A 488 -3.00 36.03 31.07
CA ASN A 488 -4.16 36.52 31.80
C ASN A 488 -3.85 37.94 32.29
N GLU A 489 -4.34 38.95 31.57
CA GLU A 489 -4.06 40.36 31.84
C GLU A 489 -4.50 40.83 33.23
N ASP A 490 -5.58 40.29 33.76
CA ASP A 490 -6.05 40.69 35.08
C ASP A 490 -5.20 40.07 36.20
N ARG A 491 -4.71 38.83 36.01
CA ARG A 491 -3.72 38.23 36.91
C ARG A 491 -2.38 38.98 36.86
N ARG A 492 -1.91 39.42 35.69
CA ARG A 492 -0.71 40.27 35.56
C ARG A 492 -0.85 41.58 36.33
N LYS A 493 -1.95 42.32 36.13
CA LYS A 493 -2.25 43.57 36.86
C LYS A 493 -2.34 43.34 38.37
N ASN A 494 -2.94 42.23 38.82
CA ASN A 494 -3.05 41.90 40.24
C ASN A 494 -1.68 41.62 40.88
N LEU A 495 -0.78 40.95 40.16
CA LEU A 495 0.61 40.74 40.61
C LEU A 495 1.42 42.05 40.65
N GLU A 496 1.25 42.93 39.66
CA GLU A 496 1.88 44.26 39.65
C GLU A 496 1.37 45.14 40.80
N ALA A 497 0.07 45.09 41.10
CA ALA A 497 -0.53 45.77 42.25
C ALA A 497 -0.02 45.22 43.59
N ALA A 498 0.00 43.88 43.76
CA ALA A 498 0.51 43.23 44.97
C ALA A 498 2.01 43.50 45.19
N LEU A 499 2.82 43.50 44.12
CA LEU A 499 4.24 43.86 44.18
C LEU A 499 4.41 45.31 44.64
N LYS A 500 3.59 46.24 44.16
CA LYS A 500 3.62 47.64 44.60
C LYS A 500 3.23 47.77 46.08
N GLU A 501 2.13 47.16 46.50
CA GLU A 501 1.63 47.22 47.88
C GLU A 501 2.62 46.59 48.88
N ALA A 502 3.26 45.47 48.51
CA ALA A 502 4.29 44.84 49.33
C ALA A 502 5.53 45.74 49.48
N ASN A 503 5.99 46.40 48.41
CA ASN A 503 7.10 47.37 48.50
C ASN A 503 6.73 48.59 49.35
N ASP A 504 5.53 49.15 49.18
CA ASP A 504 5.02 50.24 50.04
C ASP A 504 4.95 49.83 51.52
N THR A 505 4.65 48.55 51.80
CA THR A 505 4.62 47.98 53.16
C THR A 505 6.03 47.81 53.74
N ILE A 506 7.01 47.35 52.95
CA ILE A 506 8.42 47.26 53.38
C ILE A 506 8.96 48.65 53.75
N ASN A 507 8.68 49.66 52.93
CA ASN A 507 9.10 51.04 53.20
C ASN A 507 8.51 51.56 54.53
N LYS A 508 7.20 51.48 54.70
CA LYS A 508 6.51 51.88 55.95
C LYS A 508 6.98 51.09 57.17
N SER A 509 7.27 49.80 57.00
CA SER A 509 7.77 48.94 58.08
C SER A 509 9.18 49.33 58.50
N SER A 510 10.06 49.71 57.56
CA SER A 510 11.39 50.24 57.84
C SER A 510 11.33 51.52 58.68
N ASP A 511 10.47 52.47 58.28
CA ASP A 511 10.26 53.72 59.05
C ASP A 511 9.72 53.43 60.45
N LYS A 512 8.78 52.48 60.57
CA LYS A 512 8.20 52.07 61.85
C LYS A 512 9.22 51.37 62.75
N THR A 513 10.11 50.53 62.22
CA THR A 513 11.20 49.92 63.03
C THR A 513 12.12 50.99 63.61
N ASN A 514 12.49 52.01 62.82
CA ASN A 514 13.31 53.12 63.31
C ASN A 514 12.61 53.90 64.45
N ALA A 515 11.30 54.16 64.31
CA ALA A 515 10.51 54.84 65.34
C ALA A 515 10.36 54.00 66.62
N LEU A 516 10.02 52.71 66.51
CA LEU A 516 9.86 51.80 67.65
C LEU A 516 11.19 51.59 68.40
N GLN A 517 12.31 51.48 67.68
CA GLN A 517 13.63 51.35 68.30
C GLN A 517 14.04 52.63 69.02
N SER A 518 13.67 53.81 68.50
CA SER A 518 13.89 55.09 69.17
C SER A 518 13.08 55.21 70.47
N ASP A 519 11.79 54.85 70.45
CA ASP A 519 10.94 54.88 71.65
C ASP A 519 11.38 53.84 72.70
N LEU A 520 11.82 52.66 72.25
CA LEU A 520 12.39 51.65 73.12
C LEU A 520 13.67 52.17 73.80
N ASN A 521 14.60 52.76 73.04
CA ASN A 521 15.83 53.32 73.60
C ASN A 521 15.53 54.40 74.64
N LYS A 522 14.63 55.33 74.32
CA LYS A 522 14.18 56.39 75.23
C LYS A 522 13.55 55.83 76.49
N SER A 523 12.62 54.88 76.37
CA SER A 523 11.90 54.28 77.50
C SER A 523 12.85 53.55 78.45
N ASN A 524 13.88 52.87 77.94
CA ASN A 524 14.93 52.27 78.79
C ASN A 524 15.74 53.35 79.54
N THR A 525 16.02 54.50 78.92
CA THR A 525 16.68 55.65 79.58
C THR A 525 15.80 56.25 80.67
N ASP A 526 14.52 56.49 80.39
CA ASP A 526 13.55 57.03 81.35
C ASP A 526 13.32 56.06 82.54
N LEU A 527 13.35 54.75 82.29
CA LEU A 527 13.30 53.72 83.33
C LEU A 527 14.55 53.74 84.21
N ALA A 528 15.74 53.89 83.63
CA ALA A 528 16.97 53.99 84.41
C ALA A 528 16.96 55.23 85.33
N ALA A 529 16.56 56.39 84.81
CA ALA A 529 16.42 57.62 85.59
C ALA A 529 15.38 57.47 86.73
N ALA A 530 14.21 56.90 86.45
CA ALA A 530 13.18 56.70 87.47
C ALA A 530 13.63 55.75 88.60
N ASN A 531 14.45 54.74 88.31
CA ASN A 531 15.03 53.87 89.33
C ASN A 531 16.07 54.62 90.20
N THR A 532 16.87 55.52 89.61
CA THR A 532 17.78 56.39 90.37
C THR A 532 17.02 57.35 91.29
N ASP A 533 15.94 57.98 90.81
CA ASP A 533 15.09 58.84 91.62
C ASP A 533 14.40 58.07 92.76
N LEU A 534 13.92 56.85 92.49
CA LEU A 534 13.32 55.98 93.50
C LEU A 534 14.31 55.60 94.61
N ALA A 535 15.57 55.29 94.26
CA ALA A 535 16.61 55.01 95.25
C ALA A 535 16.84 56.21 96.16
N LYS A 536 17.06 57.40 95.57
CA LYS A 536 17.24 58.65 96.32
C LYS A 536 16.05 58.96 97.24
N LYS A 537 14.81 58.73 96.78
CA LYS A 537 13.60 58.98 97.58
C LYS A 537 13.44 58.00 98.74
N LYS A 538 13.87 56.74 98.58
CA LYS A 538 13.94 55.77 99.69
C LYS A 538 14.98 56.18 100.72
N ASP A 539 16.12 56.72 100.31
CA ASP A 539 17.13 57.24 101.24
C ASP A 539 16.61 58.47 102.02
N GLU A 540 15.88 59.38 101.35
CA GLU A 540 15.18 60.51 102.00
C GLU A 540 14.14 60.03 103.04
N LEU A 541 13.35 59.00 102.72
CA LEU A 541 12.37 58.41 103.64
C LEU A 541 13.04 57.72 104.85
N ASN A 542 14.10 56.96 104.61
CA ASN A 542 14.87 56.28 105.66
C ASN A 542 15.48 57.29 106.66
N ALA A 543 15.91 58.47 106.17
CA ALA A 543 16.41 59.56 107.02
C ALA A 543 15.30 60.21 107.87
N GLU A 544 14.06 60.30 107.37
CA GLU A 544 12.94 60.88 108.11
C GLU A 544 12.39 59.92 109.19
N LEU A 545 12.36 58.61 108.90
CA LEU A 545 11.93 57.56 109.83
C LEU A 545 12.89 57.38 111.03
N ALA A 546 14.12 57.90 110.96
CA ALA A 546 15.09 57.85 112.05
C ALA A 546 14.79 58.83 113.23
N LYS A 547 13.71 59.62 113.14
CA LYS A 547 13.28 60.58 114.17
C LYS A 547 12.31 59.96 115.22
N PRO A 548 12.13 60.54 116.42
CA PRO A 548 11.25 60.00 117.48
C PRO A 548 9.77 60.44 117.40
N VAL A 549 8.87 59.78 118.15
CA VAL A 549 7.38 59.88 118.06
C VAL A 549 6.71 60.28 119.41
N TYR A 550 5.56 60.98 119.36
CA TYR A 550 4.74 61.40 120.53
C TYR A 550 3.24 61.04 120.35
N ALA A 551 2.42 60.97 121.42
CA ALA A 551 1.17 60.19 121.44
C ALA A 551 -0.05 60.76 122.24
N SER A 552 -1.24 60.14 122.06
CA SER A 552 -2.48 60.12 122.90
C SER A 552 -3.66 61.06 122.50
N PRO A 553 -4.97 60.75 122.72
CA PRO A 553 -5.70 59.46 122.93
C PRO A 553 -6.99 59.26 122.04
N SER A 554 -7.73 58.16 122.29
CA SER A 554 -8.90 57.59 121.54
C SER A 554 -10.31 58.06 122.02
N PRO A 555 -11.41 57.81 121.26
CA PRO A 555 -12.35 56.71 121.59
C PRO A 555 -12.95 55.88 120.40
N SER A 556 -13.76 54.86 120.73
CA SER A 556 -14.31 53.73 119.91
C SER A 556 -15.83 53.89 119.55
N PRO A 557 -16.66 52.92 119.05
CA PRO A 557 -16.45 51.55 118.48
C PRO A 557 -17.34 51.10 117.25
N THR A 558 -17.02 49.95 116.60
CA THR A 558 -17.89 48.99 115.81
C THR A 558 -18.56 49.45 114.47
N VAL A 559 -18.85 48.62 113.43
CA VAL A 559 -19.39 47.23 113.32
C VAL A 559 -18.84 46.45 112.06
N SER A 560 -19.01 45.11 112.02
CA SER A 560 -18.71 44.11 110.94
C SER A 560 -19.98 43.80 110.05
N PRO A 561 -20.11 42.82 109.11
CA PRO A 561 -19.18 41.81 108.51
C PRO A 561 -19.27 41.52 106.96
N SER A 562 -18.26 40.81 106.40
CA SER A 562 -18.26 39.55 105.55
C SER A 562 -19.45 39.13 104.61
N PRO A 563 -19.39 38.06 103.74
CA PRO A 563 -18.41 37.66 102.68
C PRO A 563 -19.01 36.94 101.40
N THR A 564 -18.15 36.52 100.44
CA THR A 564 -18.29 35.35 99.49
C THR A 564 -19.45 35.36 98.43
N ALA A 565 -19.49 34.57 97.33
CA ALA A 565 -18.77 33.33 96.94
C ALA A 565 -18.62 33.10 95.39
N SER A 566 -17.74 32.15 95.03
CA SER A 566 -17.74 31.30 93.80
C SER A 566 -18.77 30.13 93.98
N PRO A 567 -19.08 29.16 93.05
CA PRO A 567 -18.27 28.60 91.94
C PRO A 567 -18.99 27.97 90.70
N SER A 568 -18.18 27.33 89.83
CA SER A 568 -18.32 26.05 89.06
C SER A 568 -19.66 25.24 89.13
N ALA A 569 -20.07 24.38 88.17
CA ALA A 569 -19.32 23.57 87.18
C ALA A 569 -20.19 23.00 86.00
N SER A 570 -19.54 22.18 85.14
CA SER A 570 -20.02 21.30 84.03
C SER A 570 -21.16 20.30 84.41
N PRO A 571 -21.89 19.61 83.47
CA PRO A 571 -21.33 18.55 82.59
C PRO A 571 -22.01 18.32 81.19
N THR A 572 -21.61 17.22 80.50
CA THR A 572 -21.95 16.74 79.12
C THR A 572 -23.25 15.87 79.05
N VAL A 573 -23.77 15.26 77.94
CA VAL A 573 -23.19 14.63 76.70
C VAL A 573 -24.18 14.60 75.49
N SER A 574 -23.68 14.18 74.32
CA SER A 574 -24.32 13.73 73.03
C SER A 574 -25.53 12.74 73.14
N PRO A 575 -26.38 12.47 72.10
CA PRO A 575 -25.99 12.07 70.71
C PRO A 575 -26.87 12.43 69.46
N SER A 576 -26.24 12.48 68.25
CA SER A 576 -26.62 12.06 66.85
C SER A 576 -28.08 12.06 66.27
N PRO A 577 -28.32 11.99 64.92
CA PRO A 577 -27.58 12.48 63.72
C PRO A 577 -28.44 12.99 62.49
N THR A 578 -27.77 13.34 61.36
CA THR A 578 -28.15 13.28 59.90
C THR A 578 -29.00 14.34 59.12
N ALA A 579 -28.43 14.78 57.96
CA ALA A 579 -29.02 15.23 56.66
C ALA A 579 -29.82 16.57 56.59
N SER A 580 -29.89 17.40 55.51
CA SER A 580 -29.18 17.58 54.20
C SER A 580 -29.46 19.02 53.64
N PRO A 581 -28.83 19.54 52.55
CA PRO A 581 -28.81 20.99 52.20
C PRO A 581 -29.60 21.47 50.94
N SER A 582 -29.45 22.78 50.59
CA SER A 582 -29.81 23.50 49.33
C SER A 582 -31.19 24.23 49.31
N VAL A 583 -31.51 25.32 48.57
CA VAL A 583 -30.96 25.94 47.32
C VAL A 583 -31.32 27.48 47.19
N SER A 584 -30.61 28.25 46.33
CA SER A 584 -31.14 29.30 45.37
C SER A 584 -31.20 30.84 45.73
N PRO A 585 -31.43 31.81 44.79
CA PRO A 585 -30.32 32.48 44.05
C PRO A 585 -30.44 34.01 43.67
N THR A 586 -29.29 34.62 43.28
CA THR A 586 -29.04 35.61 42.17
C THR A 586 -29.72 37.01 41.97
N VAL A 587 -28.89 37.93 41.41
CA VAL A 587 -29.10 39.17 40.60
C VAL A 587 -29.43 40.52 41.30
N SER A 588 -28.66 41.56 40.92
CA SER A 588 -28.97 42.98 41.03
C SER A 588 -28.46 43.73 39.78
N PRO A 589 -29.18 44.74 39.23
CA PRO A 589 -28.73 45.53 38.08
C PRO A 589 -28.03 46.86 38.48
N SER A 590 -27.26 47.42 37.55
CA SER A 590 -26.56 48.70 37.69
C SER A 590 -27.08 49.74 36.69
N VAL A 591 -27.15 51.01 37.11
CA VAL A 591 -26.97 52.20 36.23
C VAL A 591 -26.55 53.43 37.05
N THR A 592 -25.56 54.15 36.53
CA THR A 592 -25.05 55.49 36.92
C THR A 592 -25.38 56.49 35.76
N PRO A 593 -24.83 57.72 35.60
CA PRO A 593 -23.81 58.46 36.38
C PRO A 593 -23.98 60.00 36.58
N THR A 594 -22.93 60.59 37.18
CA THR A 594 -22.45 62.01 37.23
C THR A 594 -22.79 62.86 38.47
N ALA A 595 -22.01 63.89 38.88
CA ALA A 595 -20.54 64.22 38.87
C ALA A 595 -20.34 65.53 39.72
N SER A 596 -19.18 66.16 40.00
CA SER A 596 -17.74 65.99 39.68
C SER A 596 -16.86 66.82 40.68
N ALA A 597 -15.53 66.60 40.70
CA ALA A 597 -14.46 67.48 41.25
C ALA A 597 -14.40 67.80 42.77
N SER A 598 -13.26 68.19 43.40
CA SER A 598 -11.81 67.91 43.20
C SER A 598 -10.97 68.46 44.39
N VAL A 599 -9.68 68.07 44.46
CA VAL A 599 -8.51 68.62 45.21
C VAL A 599 -8.46 68.70 46.76
N THR A 600 -7.30 68.24 47.28
CA THR A 600 -6.64 68.61 48.55
C THR A 600 -5.77 69.89 48.35
N PRO A 601 -5.25 70.61 49.38
CA PRO A 601 -4.10 70.17 50.19
C PRO A 601 -4.00 70.72 51.64
N SER A 602 -2.90 70.34 52.32
CA SER A 602 -2.41 70.87 53.62
C SER A 602 -2.00 72.36 53.55
N PRO A 603 -1.81 73.03 54.70
CA PRO A 603 -0.44 73.47 54.99
C PRO A 603 0.02 73.29 56.46
N SER A 604 1.32 73.52 56.66
CA SER A 604 2.08 73.47 57.93
C SER A 604 2.55 74.87 58.33
N ALA A 605 2.70 75.17 59.63
CA ALA A 605 3.76 76.07 60.16
C ALA A 605 3.84 76.11 61.71
N THR A 606 5.05 75.79 62.19
CA THR A 606 5.75 76.12 63.46
C THR A 606 5.29 77.33 64.31
N THR A 607 5.40 77.21 65.66
CA THR A 607 6.41 77.92 66.49
C THR A 607 6.41 77.49 67.98
N SER A 608 7.58 77.61 68.61
CA SER A 608 7.89 77.56 70.07
C SER A 608 8.34 79.00 70.46
N PRO A 609 8.21 79.55 71.70
CA PRO A 609 8.68 78.94 72.97
C PRO A 609 7.95 79.30 74.30
N SER A 610 8.51 78.80 75.41
CA SER A 610 8.27 79.17 76.83
C SER A 610 8.96 80.52 77.20
N PRO A 611 8.59 81.29 78.26
CA PRO A 611 8.95 80.98 79.67
C PRO A 611 8.02 81.47 80.82
N SER A 612 8.40 81.09 82.06
CA SER A 612 8.00 81.51 83.44
C SER A 612 8.08 83.06 83.71
N PRO A 613 7.58 83.71 84.81
CA PRO A 613 7.36 83.22 86.20
C PRO A 613 6.21 83.85 87.09
N SER A 614 6.25 83.54 88.41
CA SER A 614 5.57 84.05 89.66
C SER A 614 5.35 85.59 89.80
N PRO A 615 4.59 86.18 90.79
CA PRO A 615 4.48 85.80 92.23
C PRO A 615 3.16 86.09 93.04
N THR A 616 3.26 85.91 94.37
CA THR A 616 2.31 86.02 95.54
C THR A 616 1.83 87.45 95.92
N PRO A 617 0.85 87.66 96.85
CA PRO A 617 1.14 87.70 98.32
C PRO A 617 0.04 87.25 99.32
N THR A 618 0.46 87.06 100.59
CA THR A 618 -0.29 86.79 101.85
C THR A 618 -0.73 88.09 102.57
N PRO A 619 -1.59 88.08 103.64
CA PRO A 619 -1.16 87.85 105.05
C PRO A 619 -2.25 87.22 106.00
N THR A 620 -2.11 86.98 107.33
CA THR A 620 -1.01 86.51 108.24
C THR A 620 -1.57 86.31 109.68
N ALA A 621 -1.25 85.17 110.35
CA ALA A 621 -1.03 84.99 111.82
C ALA A 621 -0.72 83.48 112.10
N THR A 622 0.49 82.99 112.44
CA THR A 622 1.33 83.18 113.66
C THR A 622 0.82 82.37 114.87
N VAL A 623 1.53 81.40 115.51
CA VAL A 623 2.85 80.73 115.26
C VAL A 623 2.95 79.41 116.08
N GLY A 624 3.84 78.44 115.73
CA GLY A 624 4.22 77.30 116.60
C GLY A 624 4.94 76.13 115.87
N ASP A 625 6.12 75.70 116.34
CA ASP A 625 7.07 74.80 115.63
C ASP A 625 7.17 73.37 116.21
N PRO A 626 7.09 72.29 115.38
CA PRO A 626 7.34 70.90 115.79
C PRO A 626 8.50 70.18 115.06
N SER A 627 9.56 70.86 114.59
CA SER A 627 10.61 70.31 113.70
C SER A 627 11.57 69.21 114.24
N LEU A 628 11.32 68.64 115.42
CA LEU A 628 12.21 67.67 116.10
C LEU A 628 11.66 66.25 116.27
N TYR A 629 10.49 65.95 115.71
CA TYR A 629 9.81 64.65 115.78
C TYR A 629 9.49 64.14 114.37
N GLN A 630 9.10 62.87 114.22
CA GLN A 630 8.58 62.38 112.94
C GLN A 630 7.42 63.24 112.49
N ASN A 631 7.49 63.83 111.29
CA ASN A 631 6.35 64.51 110.70
C ASN A 631 5.53 63.51 109.86
N PRO A 632 4.29 63.15 110.28
CA PRO A 632 3.46 62.21 109.54
C PRO A 632 3.16 62.70 108.12
N ASP A 633 3.06 64.01 107.90
CA ASP A 633 2.77 64.60 106.59
C ASP A 633 3.95 64.47 105.63
N THR A 634 5.19 64.63 106.14
CA THR A 634 6.42 64.43 105.33
C THR A 634 6.60 62.96 104.97
N ILE A 635 6.36 62.06 105.93
CA ILE A 635 6.42 60.60 105.70
C ILE A 635 5.33 60.17 104.72
N ALA A 636 4.10 60.65 104.88
CA ALA A 636 3.00 60.40 103.94
C ALA A 636 3.32 60.91 102.53
N LYS A 637 3.89 62.11 102.41
CA LYS A 637 4.32 62.69 101.13
C LYS A 637 5.44 61.89 100.46
N LEU A 638 6.48 61.48 101.20
CA LEU A 638 7.56 60.67 100.64
C LEU A 638 7.09 59.27 100.23
N ASN A 639 6.20 58.64 101.00
CA ASN A 639 5.54 57.40 100.60
C ASN A 639 4.70 57.60 99.32
N GLN A 640 3.94 58.69 99.22
CA GLN A 640 3.17 59.02 98.02
C GLN A 640 4.06 59.27 96.78
N GLU A 641 5.21 59.94 96.95
CA GLU A 641 6.21 60.13 95.89
C GLU A 641 6.88 58.80 95.47
N ILE A 642 7.17 57.92 96.44
CA ILE A 642 7.72 56.57 96.20
C ILE A 642 6.70 55.68 95.47
N ASP A 643 5.43 55.69 95.87
CA ASP A 643 4.37 54.93 95.21
C ASP A 643 4.09 55.44 93.79
N ALA A 644 4.16 56.75 93.56
CA ALA A 644 4.10 57.34 92.24
C ALA A 644 5.29 56.91 91.35
N LEU A 645 6.51 56.83 91.91
CA LEU A 645 7.70 56.35 91.19
C LEU A 645 7.65 54.84 90.94
N ASN A 646 7.24 54.02 91.90
CA ASN A 646 7.01 52.58 91.74
C ASN A 646 5.99 52.33 90.62
N LYS A 647 4.87 53.08 90.61
CA LYS A 647 3.88 53.02 89.53
C LYS A 647 4.50 53.39 88.18
N LYS A 648 5.21 54.53 88.08
CA LYS A 648 5.90 54.95 86.85
C LYS A 648 6.91 53.90 86.34
N ILE A 649 7.63 53.23 87.24
CA ILE A 649 8.56 52.14 86.90
C ILE A 649 7.81 50.93 86.35
N ASN A 650 6.72 50.51 86.98
CA ASN A 650 5.89 49.42 86.49
C ASN A 650 5.27 49.74 85.13
N ASP A 651 4.76 50.96 84.95
CA ASP A 651 4.18 51.45 83.69
C ASP A 651 5.25 51.47 82.56
N LEU A 652 6.47 51.93 82.85
CA LEU A 652 7.60 51.90 81.90
C LEU A 652 8.08 50.48 81.59
N GLN A 653 8.13 49.58 82.58
CA GLN A 653 8.48 48.17 82.37
C GLN A 653 7.43 47.47 81.51
N ALA A 654 6.13 47.76 81.70
CA ALA A 654 5.06 47.28 80.86
C ALA A 654 5.18 47.79 79.42
N HIS A 655 5.46 49.09 79.22
CA HIS A 655 5.66 49.68 77.88
C HIS A 655 6.88 49.11 77.17
N ILE A 656 8.01 48.91 77.86
CA ILE A 656 9.22 48.27 77.31
C ILE A 656 8.94 46.80 76.94
N ALA A 657 8.16 46.08 77.74
CA ALA A 657 7.76 44.71 77.46
C ALA A 657 6.84 44.63 76.22
N ASP A 658 5.89 45.55 76.08
CA ASP A 658 5.02 45.65 74.90
C ASP A 658 5.82 45.97 73.63
N LEU A 659 6.72 46.97 73.68
CA LEU A 659 7.60 47.30 72.55
C LEU A 659 8.47 46.11 72.11
N LYS A 660 9.15 45.45 73.07
CA LYS A 660 10.07 44.34 72.79
C LYS A 660 9.38 43.05 72.37
N ASN A 661 8.28 42.68 73.02
CA ASN A 661 7.68 41.34 72.88
C ASN A 661 6.46 41.34 71.94
N VAL A 662 5.87 42.51 71.66
CA VAL A 662 4.66 42.64 70.84
C VAL A 662 4.93 43.51 69.61
N GLN A 663 5.25 44.79 69.79
CA GLN A 663 5.23 45.75 68.67
C GLN A 663 6.35 45.54 67.64
N ILE A 664 7.59 45.33 68.10
CA ILE A 664 8.73 45.09 67.20
C ILE A 664 8.59 43.73 66.47
N PRO A 665 8.34 42.58 67.16
CA PRO A 665 8.13 41.30 66.49
C PRO A 665 6.96 41.29 65.51
N ALA A 666 5.87 42.01 65.80
CA ALA A 666 4.75 42.14 64.87
C ALA A 666 5.12 42.94 63.61
N ASN A 667 5.92 44.00 63.74
CA ASN A 667 6.40 44.75 62.57
C ASN A 667 7.39 43.94 61.72
N ASP A 668 8.31 43.22 62.36
CA ASP A 668 9.28 42.35 61.67
C ASP A 668 8.60 41.20 60.93
N LYS A 669 7.56 40.60 61.53
CA LYS A 669 6.71 39.59 60.87
C LYS A 669 6.08 40.16 59.59
N ASN A 670 5.42 41.32 59.68
CA ASN A 670 4.79 41.97 58.52
C ASN A 670 5.82 42.30 57.42
N ASN A 671 7.03 42.73 57.80
CA ASN A 671 8.14 43.00 56.87
C ASN A 671 8.60 41.71 56.15
N SER A 672 8.72 40.60 56.89
CA SER A 672 9.10 39.30 56.35
C SER A 672 8.05 38.77 55.36
N GLU A 673 6.76 38.86 55.70
CA GLU A 673 5.65 38.47 54.83
C GLU A 673 5.60 39.33 53.56
N ALA A 674 5.78 40.65 53.67
CA ALA A 674 5.87 41.54 52.50
C ALA A 674 7.06 41.21 51.60
N LYS A 675 8.25 40.92 52.16
CA LYS A 675 9.43 40.48 51.40
C LYS A 675 9.22 39.15 50.68
N ALA A 676 8.52 38.20 51.32
CA ALA A 676 8.14 36.94 50.68
C ALA A 676 7.22 37.17 49.46
N THR A 677 6.25 38.08 49.59
CA THR A 677 5.36 38.49 48.48
C THR A 677 6.11 39.20 47.35
N VAL A 678 7.10 40.05 47.65
CA VAL A 678 7.94 40.68 46.61
C VAL A 678 8.70 39.60 45.82
N SER A 679 9.33 38.64 46.48
CA SER A 679 10.06 37.55 45.80
C SER A 679 9.13 36.69 44.93
N SER A 680 7.96 36.29 45.45
CA SER A 680 7.03 35.43 44.69
C SER A 680 6.37 36.15 43.52
N ALA A 681 5.95 37.40 43.69
CA ALA A 681 5.36 38.21 42.61
C ALA A 681 6.39 38.53 41.51
N THR A 682 7.64 38.84 41.88
CA THR A 682 8.71 39.11 40.90
C THR A 682 9.05 37.86 40.08
N ALA A 683 9.15 36.68 40.73
CA ALA A 683 9.37 35.42 40.03
C ALA A 683 8.20 35.07 39.08
N ALA A 684 6.96 35.31 39.50
CA ALA A 684 5.78 35.08 38.66
C ALA A 684 5.73 36.01 37.43
N LEU A 685 6.12 37.29 37.57
CA LEU A 685 6.19 38.23 36.44
C LEU A 685 7.32 37.88 35.46
N ALA A 686 8.43 37.30 35.93
CA ALA A 686 9.50 36.81 35.06
C ALA A 686 9.06 35.59 34.22
N ASP A 687 8.34 34.61 34.81
CA ASP A 687 7.75 33.47 34.07
C ASP A 687 6.77 33.97 33.00
N TYR A 688 5.94 34.97 33.33
CA TYR A 688 5.04 35.61 32.36
C TYR A 688 5.76 36.24 31.15
N GLN A 689 6.88 36.93 31.35
CA GLN A 689 7.64 37.51 30.24
C GLN A 689 8.23 36.41 29.34
N GLN A 690 8.81 35.36 29.94
CA GLN A 690 9.34 34.22 29.18
C GLN A 690 8.25 33.52 28.34
N MET A 691 7.02 33.46 28.84
CA MET A 691 5.86 32.94 28.10
C MET A 691 5.46 33.84 26.92
N ILE A 692 5.47 35.17 27.08
CA ILE A 692 5.21 36.14 25.99
C ILE A 692 6.21 35.97 24.85
N ASP A 693 7.49 35.84 25.19
CA ASP A 693 8.57 35.70 24.22
C ASP A 693 8.54 34.33 23.51
N ASN A 694 8.02 33.29 24.18
CA ASN A 694 7.99 31.91 23.71
C ASN A 694 6.59 31.27 23.88
N PRO A 695 5.58 31.70 23.11
CA PRO A 695 4.21 31.22 23.27
C PRO A 695 4.08 29.72 22.96
N PRO A 696 3.23 28.97 23.70
CA PRO A 696 2.89 27.60 23.33
C PRO A 696 2.14 27.56 21.98
N LYS A 697 2.46 26.57 21.14
CA LYS A 697 1.82 26.39 19.82
C LYS A 697 1.62 24.91 19.52
N PHE A 698 0.38 24.51 19.27
CA PHE A 698 0.05 23.21 18.71
C PHE A 698 -0.05 23.33 17.19
N THR A 699 0.55 22.37 16.48
CA THR A 699 0.38 22.18 15.04
C THR A 699 -0.03 20.73 14.80
N ILE A 700 -1.18 20.51 14.17
CA ILE A 700 -1.71 19.18 13.87
C ILE A 700 -1.82 19.05 12.35
N GLU A 701 -1.14 18.06 11.78
CA GLU A 701 -1.01 17.84 10.34
C GLU A 701 -1.53 16.46 9.97
N MET A 702 -2.32 16.39 8.91
CA MET A 702 -2.74 15.15 8.26
C MET A 702 -1.96 14.99 6.96
N ASP A 703 -1.27 13.87 6.78
CA ASP A 703 -0.67 13.49 5.50
C ASP A 703 -1.30 12.18 4.99
N ALA A 704 -1.59 12.11 3.68
CA ALA A 704 -2.00 10.85 3.08
C ALA A 704 -0.81 9.88 2.92
N MET A 705 -0.99 8.63 3.36
CA MET A 705 0.01 7.58 3.15
C MET A 705 -0.03 7.09 1.70
N LYS A 706 1.12 6.70 1.13
CA LYS A 706 1.23 6.23 -0.25
C LYS A 706 1.91 4.87 -0.37
N THR A 707 1.53 4.11 -1.39
CA THR A 707 2.16 2.83 -1.78
C THR A 707 3.51 3.06 -2.45
N GLY A 708 4.29 1.99 -2.69
CA GLY A 708 5.53 2.06 -3.48
C GLY A 708 5.31 2.50 -4.93
N SER A 709 4.10 2.27 -5.47
CA SER A 709 3.65 2.75 -6.79
C SER A 709 3.15 4.20 -6.79
N GLY A 710 3.16 4.88 -5.63
CA GLY A 710 2.76 6.28 -5.49
C GLY A 710 1.24 6.53 -5.42
N ARG A 711 0.43 5.47 -5.42
CA ARG A 711 -1.03 5.55 -5.14
C ARG A 711 -1.28 5.85 -3.67
N GLU A 712 -2.45 6.38 -3.36
CA GLU A 712 -2.80 6.81 -2.01
C GLU A 712 -3.65 5.74 -1.31
N TYR A 713 -3.32 5.42 -0.06
CA TYR A 713 -4.13 4.51 0.74
C TYR A 713 -5.48 5.14 1.13
N LEU A 714 -6.56 4.38 0.99
CA LEU A 714 -7.92 4.84 1.31
C LEU A 714 -8.32 4.61 2.78
N ASP A 715 -7.68 3.66 3.46
CA ASP A 715 -7.96 3.17 4.81
C ASP A 715 -7.08 3.77 5.93
N ARG A 716 -5.96 4.42 5.56
CA ARG A 716 -4.95 4.93 6.50
C ARG A 716 -4.38 6.29 6.10
N ALA A 717 -3.93 7.05 7.10
CA ALA A 717 -3.26 8.33 6.95
C ALA A 717 -2.23 8.51 8.08
N TYR A 718 -1.31 9.47 7.92
CA TYR A 718 -0.50 9.95 9.03
C TYR A 718 -1.16 11.14 9.72
N LEU A 719 -1.05 11.16 11.04
CA LEU A 719 -1.39 12.28 11.91
C LEU A 719 -0.13 12.70 12.66
N SER A 720 0.35 13.93 12.40
CA SER A 720 1.47 14.52 13.14
C SER A 720 0.92 15.52 14.16
N VAL A 721 1.32 15.39 15.43
CA VAL A 721 0.99 16.32 16.51
C VAL A 721 2.30 16.92 17.03
N ASN A 722 2.52 18.18 16.67
CA ASN A 722 3.72 18.94 17.00
C ASN A 722 3.35 20.00 18.05
N LEU A 723 3.94 19.94 19.23
CA LEU A 723 3.80 20.99 20.26
C LEU A 723 5.13 21.74 20.40
N THR A 724 5.09 23.05 20.28
CA THR A 724 6.23 23.94 20.50
C THR A 724 6.03 24.71 21.81
N ASN A 725 7.10 24.85 22.61
CA ASN A 725 7.09 25.53 23.91
C ASN A 725 6.07 24.95 24.92
N ALA A 726 5.90 23.62 24.95
CA ALA A 726 4.96 22.91 25.84
C ALA A 726 5.04 23.35 27.32
N ALA A 727 6.26 23.60 27.80
CA ALA A 727 6.56 24.01 29.17
C ALA A 727 5.90 25.34 29.59
N ASN A 728 5.39 26.13 28.64
CA ASN A 728 4.74 27.43 28.85
C ASN A 728 3.20 27.36 28.87
N LEU A 729 2.61 26.17 28.82
CA LEU A 729 1.17 26.00 28.98
C LEU A 729 0.75 26.24 30.45
N ARG A 730 -0.22 27.14 30.67
CA ARG A 730 -0.72 27.54 31.99
C ARG A 730 -2.26 27.63 32.02
N ASP A 731 -2.84 27.42 33.20
CA ASP A 731 -4.25 27.71 33.49
C ASP A 731 -4.45 29.20 33.84
N THR A 732 -5.67 29.64 34.18
CA THR A 732 -5.94 31.07 34.48
C THR A 732 -5.35 31.52 35.82
N ASP A 733 -5.17 30.59 36.75
CA ASP A 733 -4.51 30.76 38.04
C ASP A 733 -2.97 30.67 37.94
N GLY A 734 -2.44 30.39 36.74
CA GLY A 734 -1.02 30.32 36.40
C GLY A 734 -0.29 29.06 36.86
N ASN A 735 -0.98 27.96 37.13
CA ASN A 735 -0.38 26.66 37.34
C ASN A 735 -0.03 26.01 36.00
N LYS A 736 0.93 25.07 35.99
CA LYS A 736 1.26 24.30 34.78
C LYS A 736 0.12 23.36 34.42
N ILE A 737 -0.30 23.37 33.17
CA ILE A 737 -1.26 22.37 32.66
C ILE A 737 -0.50 21.09 32.37
N THR A 738 -0.84 20.03 33.11
CA THR A 738 -0.12 18.74 33.09
C THR A 738 -0.74 17.71 32.16
N VAL A 739 -1.92 17.96 31.58
CA VAL A 739 -2.61 17.03 30.66
C VAL A 739 -3.32 17.76 29.52
N PHE A 740 -3.28 17.16 28.33
CA PHE A 740 -4.12 17.54 27.20
C PHE A 740 -4.48 16.30 26.36
N SER A 741 -5.55 16.39 25.57
CA SER A 741 -6.01 15.29 24.72
C SER A 741 -6.31 15.77 23.30
N VAL A 742 -5.90 14.97 22.32
CA VAL A 742 -6.31 15.09 20.92
C VAL A 742 -7.32 13.98 20.66
N ARG A 743 -8.61 14.32 20.56
CA ARG A 743 -9.65 13.38 20.13
C ARG A 743 -9.70 13.38 18.61
N PHE A 744 -9.64 12.20 18.02
CA PHE A 744 -9.74 12.00 16.58
C PHE A 744 -11.02 11.20 16.28
N LYS A 745 -11.84 11.69 15.35
CA LYS A 745 -13.03 10.99 14.85
C LYS A 745 -12.99 10.92 13.32
N ALA A 746 -12.77 9.72 12.78
CA ALA A 746 -12.84 9.50 11.34
C ALA A 746 -14.30 9.45 10.85
N TYR A 747 -14.48 9.71 9.56
CA TYR A 747 -15.73 9.53 8.85
C TYR A 747 -15.61 8.43 7.78
N ASP A 748 -16.56 7.50 7.80
CA ASP A 748 -16.75 6.43 6.82
C ASP A 748 -18.10 6.59 6.09
N GLY A 749 -18.49 5.58 5.31
CA GLY A 749 -19.78 5.56 4.59
C GLY A 749 -21.02 5.52 5.49
N THR A 750 -20.88 5.40 6.82
CA THR A 750 -22.01 5.50 7.76
C THR A 750 -22.37 6.95 8.13
N TYR A 751 -21.66 7.94 7.58
CA TYR A 751 -21.93 9.37 7.74
C TYR A 751 -22.31 10.06 6.43
N TRP A 752 -23.16 11.08 6.53
CA TRP A 752 -23.47 12.04 5.48
C TRP A 752 -23.45 13.46 6.06
N ASN A 753 -22.62 14.36 5.53
CA ASN A 753 -22.34 15.68 6.11
C ASN A 753 -21.97 15.62 7.61
N SER A 754 -21.25 14.57 8.00
CA SER A 754 -20.91 14.23 9.40
C SER A 754 -22.09 13.91 10.32
N ILE A 755 -23.31 13.80 9.78
CA ILE A 755 -24.49 13.26 10.48
C ILE A 755 -24.49 11.74 10.22
N PRO A 756 -24.55 10.88 11.25
CA PRO A 756 -24.63 9.43 11.03
C PRO A 756 -25.97 9.08 10.38
N VAL A 757 -25.92 8.32 9.27
CA VAL A 757 -27.11 7.82 8.56
C VAL A 757 -27.62 6.49 9.10
N ALA A 758 -26.87 5.86 10.01
CA ALA A 758 -27.23 4.61 10.68
C ALA A 758 -27.43 4.84 12.21
N PRO A 759 -28.43 4.20 12.86
CA PRO A 759 -28.72 4.44 14.29
C PRO A 759 -27.60 4.10 15.27
N ASP A 760 -26.72 3.17 14.91
CA ASP A 760 -25.57 2.67 15.67
C ASP A 760 -24.26 3.41 15.36
N ALA A 761 -24.18 4.13 14.24
CA ALA A 761 -23.13 5.14 14.02
C ALA A 761 -23.30 6.38 14.92
N ASN A 762 -24.40 6.49 15.67
CA ASN A 762 -24.53 7.37 16.84
C ASN A 762 -23.81 6.84 18.09
N SER A 763 -23.23 5.63 18.07
CA SER A 763 -22.42 5.17 19.20
C SER A 763 -21.29 6.18 19.46
N PRO A 764 -21.15 6.70 20.70
CA PRO A 764 -20.16 7.74 21.00
C PRO A 764 -18.71 7.28 20.84
N THR A 765 -18.47 5.99 20.55
CA THR A 765 -17.16 5.39 20.30
C THR A 765 -16.92 4.96 18.85
N HIS A 766 -17.89 5.11 17.92
CA HIS A 766 -17.68 4.69 16.53
C HIS A 766 -16.63 5.55 15.82
N LEU A 767 -15.58 4.90 15.30
CA LEU A 767 -14.37 5.50 14.71
C LEU A 767 -13.77 6.68 15.50
N LEU A 768 -13.87 6.63 16.84
CA LEU A 768 -13.42 7.69 17.74
C LEU A 768 -12.39 7.16 18.72
N GLY A 769 -11.32 7.93 18.94
CA GLY A 769 -10.29 7.65 19.94
C GLY A 769 -9.60 8.92 20.44
N TYR A 770 -8.82 8.77 21.52
CA TYR A 770 -8.09 9.86 22.17
C TYR A 770 -6.59 9.56 22.21
N LEU A 771 -5.78 10.53 21.80
CA LEU A 771 -4.36 10.60 22.13
C LEU A 771 -4.25 11.46 23.39
N ASN A 772 -4.05 10.82 24.55
CA ASN A 772 -3.90 11.50 25.84
C ASN A 772 -2.41 11.75 26.10
N TYR A 773 -2.04 13.01 26.29
CA TYR A 773 -0.69 13.45 26.58
C TYR A 773 -0.59 13.98 28.01
N SER A 774 0.54 13.76 28.66
CA SER A 774 0.88 14.44 29.92
C SER A 774 2.18 15.21 29.83
N ILE A 775 2.28 16.31 30.56
CA ILE A 775 3.43 17.20 30.65
C ILE A 775 3.97 17.11 32.08
N ASP A 776 5.25 16.76 32.22
CA ASP A 776 5.90 16.67 33.53
C ASP A 776 6.31 18.04 34.09
N SER A 777 6.88 18.06 35.30
CA SER A 777 7.31 19.30 35.96
C SER A 777 8.44 20.03 35.22
N ALA A 778 9.24 19.32 34.43
CA ALA A 778 10.33 19.86 33.61
C ALA A 778 9.85 20.34 32.21
N GLY A 779 8.63 19.98 31.81
CA GLY A 779 8.04 20.33 30.51
C GLY A 779 8.21 19.26 29.43
N ASN A 780 8.66 18.05 29.77
CA ASN A 780 8.70 16.93 28.84
C ASN A 780 7.30 16.36 28.64
N ILE A 781 6.99 15.94 27.41
CA ILE A 781 5.69 15.36 27.07
C ILE A 781 5.80 13.83 27.08
N THR A 782 5.02 13.16 27.92
CA THR A 782 4.72 11.74 27.74
C THR A 782 3.72 11.61 26.60
N ARG A 783 4.16 10.99 25.50
CA ARG A 783 3.35 10.78 24.30
C ARG A 783 2.66 9.42 24.37
N PRO A 784 1.37 9.32 23.99
CA PRO A 784 0.69 8.02 23.89
C PRO A 784 1.25 7.22 22.71
N SER A 785 1.32 5.89 22.82
CA SER A 785 1.76 5.01 21.71
C SER A 785 0.64 4.65 20.72
N GLY A 786 -0.63 4.82 21.14
CA GLY A 786 -1.83 4.57 20.34
C GLY A 786 -3.06 5.27 20.92
N LEU A 787 -4.24 4.98 20.36
CA LEU A 787 -5.51 5.61 20.78
C LEU A 787 -6.11 4.90 22.01
N SER A 788 -6.72 5.67 22.89
CA SER A 788 -7.59 5.16 23.96
C SER A 788 -9.08 5.41 23.67
N ALA A 789 -9.96 4.69 24.38
CA ALA A 789 -11.41 4.85 24.23
C ALA A 789 -11.99 6.08 24.95
N THR A 790 -11.27 6.66 25.91
CA THR A 790 -11.71 7.81 26.72
C THR A 790 -10.59 8.80 26.97
N ALA A 791 -10.93 10.07 27.21
CA ALA A 791 -9.98 11.02 27.76
C ALA A 791 -9.43 10.50 29.10
N ASN A 792 -8.12 10.66 29.31
CA ASN A 792 -7.35 10.25 30.50
C ASN A 792 -7.11 8.73 30.70
N THR A 793 -7.33 7.88 29.70
CA THR A 793 -6.88 6.47 29.73
C THR A 793 -5.66 6.24 28.83
N SER A 794 -4.82 5.26 29.18
CA SER A 794 -3.71 4.83 28.32
C SER A 794 -4.23 4.23 27.03
N GLY A 795 -3.67 4.63 25.88
CA GLY A 795 -3.96 4.00 24.60
C GLY A 795 -3.23 2.66 24.44
N THR A 796 -3.80 1.77 23.63
CA THR A 796 -3.11 0.55 23.19
C THR A 796 -2.48 0.77 21.82
N GLU A 797 -1.24 0.31 21.64
CA GLU A 797 -0.64 0.22 20.31
C GLU A 797 -1.24 -0.99 19.58
N GLU A 798 -2.24 -0.74 18.74
CA GLU A 798 -2.79 -1.73 17.82
C GLU A 798 -2.59 -1.22 16.39
N ASP A 799 -1.71 -1.89 15.65
CA ASP A 799 -1.76 -1.91 14.18
C ASP A 799 -2.30 -3.28 13.77
N GLU A 800 -2.99 -3.37 12.64
CA GLU A 800 -3.16 -4.70 12.03
C GLU A 800 -1.79 -5.16 11.56
N SER A 801 -1.38 -6.35 12.01
CA SER A 801 0.03 -6.73 12.07
C SER A 801 0.70 -6.55 10.72
N GLY A 802 1.85 -5.87 10.71
CA GLY A 802 2.64 -5.51 9.52
C GLY A 802 3.31 -6.68 8.81
N ASN A 803 2.55 -7.75 8.60
CA ASN A 803 2.91 -8.97 7.88
C ASN A 803 1.69 -9.65 7.24
N SER A 804 0.46 -9.11 7.36
CA SER A 804 -0.52 -9.32 6.29
C SER A 804 -0.13 -8.42 5.12
N THR A 805 -0.01 -9.02 3.94
CA THR A 805 0.10 -8.31 2.67
C THR A 805 -0.92 -7.19 2.63
N ASP A 806 -0.51 -6.04 2.09
CA ASP A 806 -1.43 -4.93 1.84
C ASP A 806 -2.49 -5.42 0.85
N ILE A 807 -3.66 -5.84 1.36
CA ILE A 807 -4.69 -6.47 0.55
C ILE A 807 -5.18 -5.54 -0.56
N ALA A 808 -5.12 -4.21 -0.37
CA ALA A 808 -5.42 -3.28 -1.45
C ALA A 808 -4.39 -3.38 -2.59
N GLN A 809 -3.09 -3.21 -2.29
CA GLN A 809 -2.02 -3.35 -3.30
C GLN A 809 -1.97 -4.77 -3.89
N ALA A 810 -2.11 -5.81 -3.09
CA ALA A 810 -2.10 -7.20 -3.57
C ALA A 810 -3.34 -7.53 -4.43
N CYS A 811 -4.48 -6.86 -4.21
CA CYS A 811 -5.63 -6.93 -5.11
C CYS A 811 -5.41 -6.13 -6.41
N GLU A 812 -4.77 -4.95 -6.35
CA GLU A 812 -4.35 -4.23 -7.56
C GLU A 812 -3.36 -5.06 -8.38
N ASP A 813 -2.30 -5.56 -7.75
CA ASP A 813 -1.30 -6.44 -8.37
C ASP A 813 -1.97 -7.71 -8.94
N PHE A 814 -2.94 -8.30 -8.24
CA PHE A 814 -3.70 -9.45 -8.74
C PHE A 814 -4.54 -9.10 -9.99
N TYR A 815 -5.26 -7.98 -9.99
CA TYR A 815 -6.05 -7.53 -11.15
C TYR A 815 -5.17 -7.17 -12.35
N ASP A 816 -4.03 -6.51 -12.11
CA ASP A 816 -3.07 -6.13 -13.15
C ASP A 816 -2.34 -7.35 -13.76
N ASN A 817 -2.20 -8.45 -13.02
CA ASN A 817 -1.62 -9.72 -13.51
C ASN A 817 -2.62 -10.65 -14.22
N MET A 818 -3.90 -10.30 -14.34
CA MET A 818 -4.93 -11.17 -14.96
C MET A 818 -5.00 -11.05 -16.49
N ASN A 819 -4.25 -11.89 -17.22
CA ASN A 819 -4.30 -12.00 -18.70
C ASN A 819 -5.62 -12.58 -19.29
N SER A 820 -6.69 -12.64 -18.52
CA SER A 820 -8.03 -13.09 -18.95
C SER A 820 -9.09 -12.35 -18.14
N GLN A 821 -9.19 -11.03 -18.39
CA GLN A 821 -10.15 -10.13 -17.73
C GLN A 821 -11.60 -10.62 -17.83
N SER A 822 -11.95 -11.39 -18.86
CA SER A 822 -13.32 -11.89 -19.08
C SER A 822 -13.72 -13.02 -18.15
N PHE A 823 -12.85 -14.01 -17.94
CA PHE A 823 -13.14 -15.15 -17.05
C PHE A 823 -12.70 -14.90 -15.60
N GLY A 824 -11.96 -13.83 -15.31
CA GLY A 824 -11.39 -13.57 -13.99
C GLY A 824 -12.42 -13.61 -12.84
N ALA A 825 -13.63 -13.13 -13.09
CA ALA A 825 -14.71 -13.15 -12.10
C ALA A 825 -15.51 -14.46 -12.02
N ALA A 826 -15.30 -15.43 -12.94
CA ALA A 826 -16.00 -16.70 -12.94
C ALA A 826 -15.34 -17.71 -11.97
N ASN A 827 -16.13 -18.24 -11.04
CA ASN A 827 -15.66 -19.20 -10.04
C ASN A 827 -15.35 -20.59 -10.67
N TRP A 828 -14.16 -20.73 -11.21
CA TRP A 828 -13.57 -22.02 -11.64
C TRP A 828 -12.73 -22.69 -10.54
N GLY A 829 -12.63 -22.06 -9.37
CA GLY A 829 -11.38 -22.08 -8.62
C GLY A 829 -11.34 -23.02 -7.42
N THR A 830 -11.28 -24.32 -7.68
CA THR A 830 -10.24 -25.05 -6.95
C THR A 830 -8.96 -24.90 -7.76
N SER A 831 -7.94 -24.24 -7.20
CA SER A 831 -6.59 -24.40 -7.72
C SER A 831 -6.08 -25.74 -7.25
N PHE A 832 -5.69 -26.57 -8.21
CA PHE A 832 -5.12 -27.88 -7.95
C PHE A 832 -3.58 -27.85 -7.90
N ALA A 833 -2.97 -26.68 -8.14
CA ALA A 833 -1.53 -26.47 -8.17
C ALA A 833 -0.82 -26.96 -6.89
N GLY A 834 -1.35 -26.61 -5.71
CA GLY A 834 -0.84 -27.12 -4.43
C GLY A 834 -0.95 -28.65 -4.26
N GLY A 835 -1.86 -29.28 -4.98
CA GLY A 835 -2.04 -30.72 -5.06
C GLY A 835 -1.42 -31.36 -6.31
N THR A 836 -0.54 -30.67 -7.07
CA THR A 836 -0.07 -31.16 -8.39
C THR A 836 0.60 -32.52 -8.31
N ARG A 837 1.46 -32.76 -7.30
CA ARG A 837 2.14 -34.06 -7.18
C ARG A 837 1.13 -35.19 -6.99
N SER A 838 0.16 -35.05 -6.08
CA SER A 838 -0.93 -36.01 -5.91
C SER A 838 -1.80 -36.15 -7.16
N SER A 839 -2.09 -35.02 -7.82
CA SER A 839 -2.90 -34.95 -9.04
C SER A 839 -2.18 -35.46 -10.28
N TRP A 840 -0.87 -35.71 -10.26
CA TRP A 840 -0.14 -36.37 -11.35
C TRP A 840 0.28 -37.81 -11.02
N ASN A 841 -0.07 -38.29 -9.84
CA ASN A 841 0.33 -39.57 -9.28
C ASN A 841 -0.78 -40.64 -9.49
N PHE A 842 -1.05 -40.97 -10.76
CA PHE A 842 -2.14 -41.87 -11.20
C PHE A 842 -1.70 -43.15 -11.92
N ALA A 843 -0.43 -43.28 -12.31
CA ALA A 843 0.01 -44.39 -13.15
C ALA A 843 0.23 -45.67 -12.32
N GLY A 844 -0.82 -46.48 -12.18
CA GLY A 844 -0.69 -47.85 -11.67
C GLY A 844 0.21 -48.68 -12.58
N VAL A 845 1.32 -49.16 -12.03
CA VAL A 845 2.24 -50.09 -12.69
C VAL A 845 2.03 -51.46 -12.04
N ASP A 846 2.24 -52.57 -12.76
CA ASP A 846 2.23 -53.94 -12.21
C ASP A 846 3.48 -54.21 -11.32
N SER A 847 3.66 -53.34 -10.31
CA SER A 847 4.69 -53.33 -9.28
C SER A 847 4.53 -52.15 -8.30
N SER A 848 3.59 -51.21 -8.51
CA SER A 848 3.39 -50.08 -7.61
C SER A 848 2.89 -50.54 -6.25
N VAL A 849 3.56 -50.11 -5.18
CA VAL A 849 3.14 -50.35 -3.79
C VAL A 849 1.72 -49.81 -3.59
N PRO A 850 0.78 -50.56 -2.97
CA PRO A 850 -0.53 -50.02 -2.61
C PRO A 850 -0.36 -48.79 -1.72
N LYS A 851 -0.91 -47.64 -2.14
CA LYS A 851 -0.80 -46.40 -1.35
C LYS A 851 -1.51 -46.55 -0.01
N GLU A 852 -0.74 -46.47 1.08
CA GLU A 852 -1.31 -46.10 2.38
C GLU A 852 -1.65 -44.60 2.40
N LYS A 853 -2.66 -44.21 3.19
CA LYS A 853 -3.06 -42.80 3.32
C LYS A 853 -1.90 -41.96 3.86
N GLY A 854 -1.42 -41.01 3.07
CA GLY A 854 -0.38 -40.05 3.46
C GLY A 854 0.75 -39.88 2.45
N HIS A 855 0.98 -40.88 1.59
CA HIS A 855 2.12 -40.92 0.65
C HIS A 855 1.79 -40.44 -0.78
N GLU A 856 0.76 -39.61 -0.95
CA GLU A 856 0.25 -39.22 -2.28
C GLU A 856 1.17 -38.25 -3.05
N SER A 857 2.10 -37.58 -2.37
CA SER A 857 3.06 -36.63 -2.94
C SER A 857 4.40 -37.26 -3.38
N GLU A 858 4.65 -38.53 -3.02
CA GLU A 858 5.89 -39.25 -3.30
C GLU A 858 5.91 -39.89 -4.70
N PRO A 859 7.09 -40.13 -5.31
CA PRO A 859 7.17 -40.83 -6.59
C PRO A 859 6.60 -42.27 -6.51
N ILE A 860 5.88 -42.71 -7.54
CA ILE A 860 5.43 -44.11 -7.69
C ILE A 860 6.61 -45.06 -7.88
N LEU A 861 7.66 -44.57 -8.55
CA LEU A 861 8.89 -45.31 -8.82
C LEU A 861 10.09 -44.45 -8.41
N GLU A 862 10.97 -44.96 -7.56
CA GLU A 862 12.20 -44.25 -7.19
C GLU A 862 13.13 -44.03 -8.39
N GLU A 863 13.25 -45.02 -9.27
CA GLU A 863 14.10 -44.96 -10.46
C GLU A 863 13.50 -45.69 -11.68
N ARG A 864 13.71 -45.12 -12.87
CA ARG A 864 13.46 -45.73 -14.18
C ARG A 864 14.73 -45.66 -15.03
N ILE A 865 15.41 -46.79 -15.17
CA ILE A 865 16.59 -46.93 -16.02
C ILE A 865 16.21 -47.43 -17.42
N PHE A 866 16.67 -46.74 -18.46
CA PHE A 866 16.56 -47.19 -19.86
C PHE A 866 17.87 -47.86 -20.28
N ASN A 867 17.93 -49.19 -20.15
CA ASN A 867 19.11 -50.01 -20.48
C ASN A 867 19.16 -50.50 -21.95
N SER A 868 18.03 -50.45 -22.66
CA SER A 868 17.88 -50.85 -24.06
C SER A 868 16.87 -49.96 -24.79
N ASP A 869 16.83 -50.04 -26.12
CA ASP A 869 15.84 -49.33 -26.94
C ASP A 869 14.39 -49.71 -26.56
N SER A 870 13.50 -48.71 -26.48
CA SER A 870 12.07 -48.92 -26.19
C SER A 870 11.38 -49.79 -27.24
N THR A 871 10.83 -50.92 -26.81
CA THR A 871 10.00 -51.84 -27.62
C THR A 871 8.51 -51.52 -27.57
N GLU A 872 8.08 -50.74 -26.58
CA GLU A 872 6.69 -50.36 -26.32
C GLU A 872 6.58 -48.90 -25.86
N PHE A 873 5.36 -48.37 -25.88
CA PHE A 873 5.06 -47.03 -25.39
C PHE A 873 4.51 -47.08 -23.95
N LEU A 874 5.25 -46.49 -23.02
CA LEU A 874 4.94 -46.47 -21.59
C LEU A 874 4.46 -45.10 -21.12
N VAL A 875 3.75 -45.07 -19.99
CA VAL A 875 3.33 -43.86 -19.29
C VAL A 875 3.68 -44.03 -17.82
N ASN A 876 4.56 -43.20 -17.28
CA ASN A 876 5.02 -43.29 -15.89
C ASN A 876 5.00 -41.90 -15.24
N SER A 877 4.26 -41.76 -14.14
CA SER A 877 4.13 -40.49 -13.41
C SER A 877 3.70 -40.74 -11.96
N ILE A 878 4.42 -40.29 -10.92
CA ILE A 878 5.71 -39.55 -10.91
C ILE A 878 6.87 -40.53 -10.67
N VAL A 879 8.00 -40.31 -11.31
CA VAL A 879 9.26 -41.07 -11.13
C VAL A 879 10.30 -40.19 -10.43
N GLY A 880 11.10 -40.73 -9.52
CA GLY A 880 12.21 -40.03 -8.89
C GLY A 880 13.33 -39.74 -9.90
N ASN A 881 14.08 -40.76 -10.29
CA ASN A 881 15.21 -40.64 -11.20
C ASN A 881 14.94 -41.36 -12.52
N CYS A 882 15.02 -40.66 -13.65
CA CYS A 882 14.97 -41.23 -14.98
C CYS A 882 16.38 -41.22 -15.57
N VAL A 883 16.91 -42.39 -15.96
CA VAL A 883 18.32 -42.52 -16.39
C VAL A 883 18.40 -43.20 -17.75
N ILE A 884 18.78 -42.44 -18.79
CA ILE A 884 19.01 -42.96 -20.14
C ILE A 884 20.48 -43.34 -20.28
N LYS A 885 20.75 -44.66 -20.31
CA LYS A 885 22.10 -45.20 -20.45
C LYS A 885 22.71 -44.94 -21.82
N ALA A 886 24.03 -44.95 -21.86
CA ALA A 886 24.81 -44.68 -23.09
C ALA A 886 24.47 -45.59 -24.28
N GLY A 887 24.07 -46.84 -24.02
CA GLY A 887 23.74 -47.85 -25.05
C GLY A 887 22.35 -47.75 -25.66
N THR A 888 21.41 -47.08 -25.00
CA THR A 888 20.01 -46.92 -25.44
C THR A 888 19.90 -45.77 -26.43
N ASN A 889 19.56 -46.06 -27.69
CA ASN A 889 19.51 -45.10 -28.80
C ASN A 889 18.07 -44.66 -29.14
N PHE A 890 17.07 -45.37 -28.63
CA PHE A 890 15.67 -45.02 -28.83
C PHE A 890 14.88 -45.09 -27.53
N VAL A 891 14.18 -44.00 -27.19
CA VAL A 891 13.28 -43.92 -26.04
C VAL A 891 11.92 -43.40 -26.49
N THR A 892 10.84 -44.03 -26.02
CA THR A 892 9.48 -43.52 -26.23
C THR A 892 8.58 -43.71 -25.01
N GLY A 893 7.58 -42.83 -24.87
CA GLY A 893 6.62 -42.83 -23.77
C GLY A 893 6.33 -41.42 -23.25
N PHE A 894 5.53 -41.34 -22.20
CA PHE A 894 5.29 -40.12 -21.45
C PHE A 894 5.81 -40.29 -20.01
N TYR A 895 6.68 -39.38 -19.58
CA TYR A 895 7.42 -39.52 -18.33
C TYR A 895 7.39 -38.24 -17.51
N THR A 896 6.97 -38.36 -16.25
CA THR A 896 7.03 -37.27 -15.26
C THR A 896 8.14 -37.63 -14.27
N CYS A 897 9.30 -36.99 -14.38
CA CYS A 897 10.52 -37.35 -13.65
C CYS A 897 10.97 -36.19 -12.73
N ASP A 898 11.31 -36.45 -11.47
CA ASP A 898 11.97 -35.43 -10.64
C ASP A 898 13.36 -35.11 -11.21
N ASN A 899 14.16 -36.12 -11.56
CA ASN A 899 15.45 -35.94 -12.22
C ASN A 899 15.51 -36.73 -13.53
N LEU A 900 16.07 -36.15 -14.60
CA LEU A 900 16.43 -36.87 -15.83
C LEU A 900 17.93 -36.75 -16.10
N THR A 901 18.60 -37.89 -16.26
CA THR A 901 20.02 -37.96 -16.65
C THR A 901 20.18 -38.68 -17.97
N ILE A 902 20.90 -38.07 -18.92
CA ILE A 902 21.34 -38.69 -20.17
C ILE A 902 22.86 -38.86 -20.13
N GLU A 903 23.31 -40.11 -20.06
CA GLU A 903 24.73 -40.44 -19.91
C GLU A 903 25.55 -40.17 -21.19
N GLY A 904 26.83 -39.84 -20.99
CA GLY A 904 27.83 -39.69 -22.05
C GLY A 904 28.38 -41.03 -22.56
N GLY A 905 29.43 -41.01 -23.37
CA GLY A 905 30.06 -42.25 -23.90
C GLY A 905 29.22 -42.95 -24.98
N ARG A 906 28.31 -42.22 -25.62
CA ARG A 906 27.41 -42.73 -26.67
C ARG A 906 28.16 -42.90 -27.99
N THR A 907 27.79 -43.90 -28.80
CA THR A 907 28.37 -44.13 -30.15
C THR A 907 27.37 -43.88 -31.29
N LYS A 908 26.09 -43.68 -30.95
CA LYS A 908 24.99 -43.43 -31.89
C LYS A 908 24.07 -42.32 -31.34
N PRO A 909 23.43 -41.53 -32.22
CA PRO A 909 22.52 -40.47 -31.80
C PRO A 909 21.30 -41.04 -31.05
N LEU A 910 20.81 -40.27 -30.08
CA LEU A 910 19.60 -40.61 -29.32
C LEU A 910 18.37 -40.06 -30.04
N THR A 911 17.34 -40.88 -30.21
CA THR A 911 16.02 -40.45 -30.66
C THR A 911 15.01 -40.63 -29.53
N ILE A 912 14.38 -39.53 -29.09
CA ILE A 912 13.32 -39.52 -28.08
C ILE A 912 11.99 -39.15 -28.76
N ILE A 913 10.99 -40.01 -28.61
CA ILE A 913 9.62 -39.78 -29.10
C ILE A 913 8.64 -39.78 -27.93
N GLY A 914 8.22 -38.59 -27.49
CA GLY A 914 7.29 -38.37 -26.39
C GLY A 914 7.67 -37.18 -25.52
N THR A 915 6.88 -36.98 -24.46
CA THR A 915 7.02 -35.85 -23.53
C THR A 915 7.75 -36.29 -22.27
N PHE A 916 8.73 -35.49 -21.83
CA PHE A 916 9.18 -35.52 -20.44
C PHE A 916 8.80 -34.22 -19.73
N ILE A 917 8.28 -34.36 -18.52
CA ILE A 917 8.11 -33.27 -17.56
C ILE A 917 9.20 -33.45 -16.50
N ILE A 918 10.02 -32.42 -16.28
CA ILE A 918 11.14 -32.48 -15.33
C ILE A 918 10.76 -31.70 -14.09
N GLY A 919 10.83 -32.30 -12.90
CA GLY A 919 10.52 -31.62 -11.64
C GLY A 919 11.70 -30.79 -11.13
N LYS A 920 12.87 -31.40 -10.99
CA LYS A 920 14.00 -30.83 -10.23
C LYS A 920 15.24 -30.60 -11.08
N THR A 921 15.76 -31.62 -11.78
CA THR A 921 16.99 -31.44 -12.57
C THR A 921 17.01 -32.22 -13.89
N LEU A 922 17.57 -31.62 -14.93
CA LEU A 922 17.93 -32.28 -16.18
C LEU A 922 19.45 -32.19 -16.37
N LYS A 923 20.11 -33.34 -16.50
CA LYS A 923 21.56 -33.45 -16.76
C LYS A 923 21.81 -34.21 -18.04
N ILE A 924 22.19 -33.49 -19.09
CA ILE A 924 22.62 -34.09 -20.37
C ILE A 924 24.13 -33.93 -20.49
N ASN A 925 24.87 -35.04 -20.48
CA ASN A 925 26.31 -35.00 -20.59
C ASN A 925 26.75 -34.40 -21.95
N GLU A 926 27.78 -33.55 -21.95
CA GLU A 926 28.28 -32.89 -23.17
C GLU A 926 28.60 -33.86 -24.32
N GLN A 927 29.11 -35.05 -24.03
CA GLN A 927 29.45 -36.05 -25.04
C GLN A 927 28.20 -36.67 -25.69
N ALA A 928 27.07 -36.70 -24.98
CA ALA A 928 25.79 -37.10 -25.57
C ALA A 928 25.28 -36.06 -26.57
N ILE A 929 25.44 -34.78 -26.25
CA ILE A 929 25.06 -33.66 -27.13
C ILE A 929 25.95 -33.66 -28.39
N ARG A 930 27.27 -33.90 -28.25
CA ARG A 930 28.20 -34.03 -29.38
C ARG A 930 27.84 -35.14 -30.36
N ILE A 931 27.27 -36.25 -29.90
CA ILE A 931 26.85 -37.37 -30.76
C ILE A 931 25.48 -37.11 -31.42
N GLY A 932 24.66 -36.24 -30.83
CA GLY A 932 23.38 -35.78 -31.37
C GLY A 932 22.19 -36.40 -30.66
N ILE A 933 21.18 -35.57 -30.35
CA ILE A 933 19.93 -35.97 -29.71
C ILE A 933 18.78 -35.34 -30.50
N GLN A 934 17.88 -36.16 -31.02
CA GLN A 934 16.64 -35.72 -31.64
C GLN A 934 15.48 -35.98 -30.70
N TRP A 935 14.73 -34.94 -30.36
CA TRP A 935 13.58 -35.03 -29.46
C TRP A 935 12.34 -34.52 -30.17
N SER A 936 11.28 -35.31 -30.15
CA SER A 936 9.99 -35.02 -30.76
C SER A 936 8.86 -35.52 -29.88
N SER A 937 7.69 -34.90 -29.92
CA SER A 937 6.48 -35.48 -29.34
C SER A 937 5.88 -36.54 -30.27
N ILE A 938 4.84 -37.24 -29.83
CA ILE A 938 4.17 -38.25 -30.67
C ILE A 938 3.52 -37.61 -31.90
N TYR A 939 3.11 -36.34 -31.83
CA TYR A 939 2.35 -35.65 -32.88
C TYR A 939 3.21 -35.18 -34.07
N HIS A 940 4.53 -35.15 -33.94
CA HIS A 940 5.41 -34.78 -35.05
C HIS A 940 5.33 -35.83 -36.19
N PRO A 941 5.23 -35.43 -37.48
CA PRO A 941 4.94 -36.37 -38.58
C PRO A 941 5.95 -37.52 -38.73
N GLN A 942 7.23 -37.27 -38.46
CA GLN A 942 8.25 -38.33 -38.51
C GLN A 942 8.11 -39.32 -37.34
N SER A 943 7.60 -38.88 -36.19
CA SER A 943 7.40 -39.74 -35.02
C SER A 943 6.46 -40.89 -35.33
N THR A 944 5.33 -40.61 -36.01
CA THR A 944 4.37 -41.63 -36.44
C THR A 944 5.04 -42.69 -37.32
N ARG A 945 5.89 -42.29 -38.28
CA ARG A 945 6.62 -43.23 -39.15
C ARG A 945 7.62 -44.10 -38.38
N ILE A 946 8.35 -43.50 -37.45
CA ILE A 946 9.36 -44.20 -36.63
C ILE A 946 8.70 -45.18 -35.64
N LEU A 947 7.57 -44.80 -35.05
CA LEU A 947 6.78 -45.67 -34.16
C LEU A 947 6.15 -46.84 -34.92
N ARG A 948 5.72 -46.63 -36.17
CA ARG A 948 5.27 -47.68 -37.08
C ARG A 948 6.40 -48.65 -37.43
N SER A 949 7.56 -48.16 -37.88
CA SER A 949 8.68 -49.03 -38.25
C SER A 949 9.23 -49.87 -37.09
N ARG A 950 9.03 -49.44 -35.84
CA ARG A 950 9.35 -50.20 -34.62
C ARG A 950 8.20 -51.09 -34.08
N LYS A 951 7.09 -51.25 -34.82
CA LYS A 951 5.91 -52.05 -34.42
C LYS A 951 5.28 -51.62 -33.08
N ILE A 952 5.39 -50.33 -32.73
CA ILE A 952 4.73 -49.70 -31.57
C ILE A 952 3.34 -49.22 -31.99
N LEU A 953 3.25 -48.56 -33.15
CA LEU A 953 1.99 -48.35 -33.89
C LEU A 953 1.85 -49.44 -34.93
N LYS A 954 0.76 -50.20 -34.88
CA LYS A 954 0.49 -51.36 -35.76
C LYS A 954 -1.02 -51.64 -35.79
N PRO A 955 -1.56 -52.26 -36.85
CA PRO A 955 -2.96 -52.68 -36.83
C PRO A 955 -3.15 -53.75 -35.75
N MET A 956 -4.34 -53.81 -35.16
CA MET A 956 -4.70 -54.87 -34.20
C MET A 956 -4.83 -56.23 -34.89
N THR A 957 -5.27 -56.23 -36.16
CA THR A 957 -5.61 -57.46 -36.88
C THR A 957 -4.42 -58.20 -37.48
N GLU A 958 -3.39 -57.48 -37.90
CA GLU A 958 -2.17 -58.05 -38.51
C GLU A 958 -0.92 -57.35 -37.93
N PRO A 959 -0.55 -57.61 -36.66
CA PRO A 959 0.48 -56.85 -35.93
C PRO A 959 1.85 -56.74 -36.62
N ASP A 960 2.17 -57.66 -37.52
CA ASP A 960 3.40 -57.66 -38.32
C ASP A 960 3.30 -56.91 -39.66
N ASN A 961 2.08 -56.71 -40.19
CA ASN A 961 1.83 -56.01 -41.46
C ASN A 961 1.67 -54.50 -41.24
N VAL A 962 2.76 -53.84 -40.88
CA VAL A 962 2.78 -52.38 -40.63
C VAL A 962 2.36 -51.57 -41.87
N ALA A 963 2.59 -52.08 -43.08
CA ALA A 963 2.18 -51.42 -44.34
C ALA A 963 0.66 -51.25 -44.48
N LYS A 964 -0.13 -52.05 -43.75
CA LYS A 964 -1.59 -51.89 -43.63
C LYS A 964 -1.99 -50.57 -42.97
N CYS A 965 -1.13 -49.98 -42.13
CA CYS A 965 -1.36 -48.66 -41.54
C CYS A 965 -1.37 -47.50 -42.55
N ASP A 966 -0.76 -47.69 -43.72
CA ASP A 966 -0.72 -46.71 -44.80
C ASP A 966 -1.81 -47.00 -45.86
N ASN A 967 -2.26 -48.26 -45.97
CA ASN A 967 -3.20 -48.75 -46.99
C ASN A 967 -4.45 -49.41 -46.35
N LEU A 968 -5.20 -48.65 -45.54
CA LEU A 968 -6.49 -49.12 -45.01
C LEU A 968 -7.56 -49.09 -46.11
N PRO A 969 -8.50 -50.07 -46.18
CA PRO A 969 -9.39 -50.23 -47.34
C PRO A 969 -10.34 -49.06 -47.57
N SER A 970 -10.92 -48.52 -46.50
CA SER A 970 -11.81 -47.35 -46.54
C SER A 970 -11.04 -46.03 -46.35
N PRO A 971 -11.37 -44.93 -47.06
CA PRO A 971 -10.77 -43.62 -46.81
C PRO A 971 -11.12 -43.05 -45.41
N ILE A 972 -10.46 -41.96 -44.99
CA ILE A 972 -10.69 -41.33 -43.66
C ILE A 972 -12.11 -40.79 -43.52
N TRP A 973 -12.67 -40.26 -44.61
CA TRP A 973 -14.02 -39.68 -44.69
C TRP A 973 -15.14 -40.71 -44.97
N HIS A 974 -14.85 -42.01 -44.95
CA HIS A 974 -15.89 -43.02 -45.16
C HIS A 974 -16.94 -42.94 -44.04
N PRO A 975 -18.25 -42.82 -44.34
CA PRO A 975 -19.25 -42.47 -43.33
C PRO A 975 -19.58 -43.62 -42.36
N ILE A 976 -19.34 -44.88 -42.76
CA ILE A 976 -19.58 -46.07 -41.94
C ILE A 976 -18.45 -47.08 -42.17
N PRO A 977 -17.24 -46.87 -41.60
CA PRO A 977 -16.18 -47.89 -41.63
C PRO A 977 -16.56 -49.08 -40.73
N SER A 978 -15.98 -50.26 -40.98
CA SER A 978 -16.19 -51.38 -40.06
C SER A 978 -15.54 -51.12 -38.70
N ILE A 979 -16.05 -51.77 -37.64
CA ILE A 979 -15.47 -51.69 -36.28
C ILE A 979 -13.99 -52.11 -36.31
N GLN A 980 -13.65 -53.11 -37.13
CA GLN A 980 -12.31 -53.66 -37.26
C GLN A 980 -11.35 -52.70 -37.98
N GLU A 981 -11.78 -52.05 -39.08
CA GLU A 981 -11.01 -50.96 -39.70
C GLU A 981 -10.86 -49.76 -38.76
N THR A 982 -11.87 -49.46 -37.94
CA THR A 982 -11.83 -48.36 -36.97
C THR A 982 -10.81 -48.65 -35.86
N ALA A 983 -10.78 -49.89 -35.36
CA ALA A 983 -9.79 -50.37 -34.40
C ALA A 983 -8.36 -50.34 -34.97
N ASP A 984 -8.16 -50.85 -36.19
CA ASP A 984 -6.87 -50.78 -36.89
C ASP A 984 -6.44 -49.33 -37.14
N ARG A 985 -7.37 -48.45 -37.54
CA ARG A 985 -7.12 -47.02 -37.76
C ARG A 985 -6.70 -46.29 -36.49
N MET A 986 -7.31 -46.62 -35.35
CA MET A 986 -6.88 -46.08 -34.06
C MET A 986 -5.51 -46.62 -33.65
N ALA A 987 -5.26 -47.94 -33.75
CA ALA A 987 -4.00 -48.57 -33.34
C ALA A 987 -2.80 -48.21 -34.23
N CYS A 988 -3.03 -47.91 -35.51
CA CYS A 988 -2.04 -47.37 -36.44
C CYS A 988 -1.73 -45.87 -36.24
N ASN A 989 -2.46 -45.17 -35.38
CA ASN A 989 -2.37 -43.73 -35.18
C ASN A 989 -1.98 -43.40 -33.72
N VAL A 990 -1.26 -42.29 -33.55
CA VAL A 990 -0.81 -41.76 -32.25
C VAL A 990 -1.96 -41.48 -31.26
N ILE A 991 -3.20 -41.39 -31.75
CA ILE A 991 -4.40 -41.36 -30.90
C ILE A 991 -4.49 -42.56 -29.94
N SER A 992 -4.00 -43.75 -30.33
CA SER A 992 -3.93 -44.91 -29.43
C SER A 992 -2.89 -44.75 -28.31
N LEU A 993 -1.86 -43.94 -28.51
CA LEU A 993 -0.85 -43.60 -27.51
C LEU A 993 -1.36 -42.49 -26.58
N ARG A 994 -2.01 -41.46 -27.15
CA ARG A 994 -2.77 -40.45 -26.40
C ARG A 994 -3.82 -41.10 -25.49
N ALA A 995 -4.55 -42.10 -25.97
CA ALA A 995 -5.58 -42.80 -25.20
C ALA A 995 -5.04 -43.43 -23.89
N LYS A 996 -3.79 -43.93 -23.89
CA LYS A 996 -3.10 -44.51 -22.72
C LYS A 996 -2.64 -43.48 -21.68
N ALA A 997 -2.72 -42.19 -21.98
CA ALA A 997 -1.92 -41.16 -21.31
C ALA A 997 -2.75 -40.19 -20.46
N ASP A 998 -3.43 -40.70 -19.43
CA ASP A 998 -4.52 -39.95 -18.77
C ASP A 998 -4.17 -38.62 -18.06
N PRO A 999 -2.95 -38.39 -17.50
CA PRO A 999 -2.55 -37.05 -17.06
C PRO A 999 -1.98 -36.18 -18.20
N PHE A 1000 -1.47 -36.77 -19.29
CA PHE A 1000 -0.89 -36.02 -20.41
C PHE A 1000 -1.94 -35.50 -21.42
N LYS A 1001 -3.21 -35.91 -21.27
CA LYS A 1001 -4.37 -35.33 -21.95
C LYS A 1001 -4.80 -33.96 -21.38
N TRP A 1002 -4.20 -33.51 -20.29
CA TRP A 1002 -4.59 -32.27 -19.61
C TRP A 1002 -4.14 -31.03 -20.38
N THR A 1003 -4.93 -29.96 -20.28
CA THR A 1003 -4.90 -28.80 -21.19
C THR A 1003 -4.06 -27.64 -20.65
N ALA A 1004 -3.55 -27.80 -19.43
CA ALA A 1004 -2.66 -26.90 -18.71
C ALA A 1004 -1.62 -27.74 -17.95
N VAL A 1005 -0.59 -27.05 -17.41
CA VAL A 1005 0.48 -27.69 -16.64
C VAL A 1005 0.15 -27.69 -15.14
N ASP A 1006 -0.57 -26.68 -14.65
CA ASP A 1006 -1.41 -26.77 -13.45
C ASP A 1006 -2.50 -27.80 -13.76
N PRO A 1007 -2.71 -28.81 -12.90
CA PRO A 1007 -3.80 -29.74 -13.05
C PRO A 1007 -5.13 -29.05 -13.39
N ASP A 1008 -5.72 -29.43 -14.52
CA ASP A 1008 -7.12 -29.11 -14.80
C ASP A 1008 -8.05 -29.92 -13.89
N CYS A 1009 -7.59 -31.08 -13.42
CA CYS A 1009 -8.35 -31.98 -12.55
C CYS A 1009 -7.55 -32.33 -11.30
N GLY A 1010 -8.19 -32.42 -10.14
CA GLY A 1010 -7.52 -32.84 -8.92
C GLY A 1010 -8.48 -33.10 -7.77
N VAL A 1011 -7.92 -33.61 -6.67
CA VAL A 1011 -8.58 -33.58 -5.36
C VAL A 1011 -8.25 -32.23 -4.74
N ASP A 1012 -9.26 -31.51 -4.27
CA ASP A 1012 -9.09 -30.22 -3.60
C ASP A 1012 -8.40 -30.43 -2.24
N PRO A 1013 -7.18 -29.90 -2.01
CA PRO A 1013 -6.46 -30.10 -0.74
C PRO A 1013 -7.22 -29.61 0.50
N ALA A 1014 -8.17 -28.68 0.32
CA ALA A 1014 -8.98 -28.12 1.40
C ALA A 1014 -10.34 -28.84 1.60
N LYS A 1015 -10.67 -29.88 0.81
CA LYS A 1015 -11.91 -30.65 0.95
C LYS A 1015 -11.61 -32.13 1.18
N GLN A 1016 -12.34 -32.78 2.08
CA GLN A 1016 -12.25 -34.24 2.31
C GLN A 1016 -12.92 -35.08 1.19
N GLN A 1017 -12.71 -34.70 -0.07
CA GLN A 1017 -13.26 -35.41 -1.23
C GLN A 1017 -12.28 -36.50 -1.68
N THR A 1018 -12.81 -37.67 -2.06
CA THR A 1018 -12.02 -38.80 -2.59
C THR A 1018 -12.13 -38.95 -4.10
N VAL A 1019 -12.97 -38.14 -4.75
CA VAL A 1019 -13.20 -38.15 -6.20
C VAL A 1019 -12.56 -36.90 -6.80
N PRO A 1020 -11.67 -37.03 -7.80
CA PRO A 1020 -11.08 -35.86 -8.45
C PRO A 1020 -12.16 -35.06 -9.20
N THR A 1021 -12.08 -33.74 -9.12
CA THR A 1021 -12.97 -32.80 -9.82
C THR A 1021 -12.19 -32.05 -10.89
N CYS A 1022 -12.83 -31.66 -11.99
CA CYS A 1022 -12.17 -31.04 -13.14
C CYS A 1022 -12.70 -29.63 -13.42
N LYS A 1023 -11.79 -28.68 -13.64
CA LYS A 1023 -12.07 -27.39 -14.28
C LYS A 1023 -12.64 -27.65 -15.68
N ARG A 1024 -13.82 -27.11 -15.97
CA ARG A 1024 -14.43 -27.13 -17.32
C ARG A 1024 -14.07 -25.87 -18.12
N ARG A 1025 -12.82 -25.41 -17.99
CA ARG A 1025 -12.22 -24.27 -18.72
C ARG A 1025 -11.11 -24.77 -19.64
N ILE A 1026 -10.79 -24.01 -20.69
CA ILE A 1026 -9.59 -24.17 -21.51
C ILE A 1026 -8.75 -22.94 -21.21
N ILE A 1027 -7.68 -23.11 -20.44
CA ILE A 1027 -6.81 -22.00 -20.03
C ILE A 1027 -5.81 -21.72 -21.15
N ARG A 1028 -5.13 -22.78 -21.62
CA ARG A 1028 -4.16 -22.75 -22.73
C ARG A 1028 -4.71 -23.52 -23.92
N TYR A 1029 -4.50 -22.99 -25.13
CA TYR A 1029 -4.85 -23.65 -26.38
C TYR A 1029 -3.76 -23.46 -27.44
N PHE A 1030 -3.78 -24.32 -28.45
CA PHE A 1030 -3.09 -24.12 -29.72
C PHE A 1030 -4.06 -23.55 -30.75
N VAL A 1031 -3.58 -22.61 -31.56
CA VAL A 1031 -4.30 -22.06 -32.72
C VAL A 1031 -3.56 -22.50 -33.98
N VAL A 1032 -4.09 -23.54 -34.62
CA VAL A 1032 -3.53 -24.14 -35.83
C VAL A 1032 -4.33 -23.65 -37.03
N GLU A 1033 -3.67 -23.01 -37.98
CA GLU A 1033 -4.24 -22.68 -39.28
C GLU A 1033 -4.19 -23.95 -40.16
N GLN A 1034 -5.38 -24.46 -40.52
CA GLN A 1034 -5.55 -25.67 -41.31
C GLN A 1034 -5.40 -25.41 -42.82
N SER A 1035 -5.95 -24.28 -43.28
CA SER A 1035 -5.79 -23.78 -44.64
C SER A 1035 -5.85 -22.26 -44.66
N ARG A 1036 -5.17 -21.66 -45.65
CA ARG A 1036 -5.31 -20.26 -46.01
C ARG A 1036 -5.60 -20.17 -47.51
N GLU A 1037 -6.77 -19.65 -47.83
CA GLU A 1037 -7.25 -19.49 -49.19
C GLU A 1037 -7.31 -18.00 -49.53
N GLY A 1038 -6.48 -17.56 -50.47
CA GLY A 1038 -6.70 -16.31 -51.16
C GLY A 1038 -7.63 -16.57 -52.34
N LEU A 1039 -8.84 -16.00 -52.33
CA LEU A 1039 -9.65 -15.98 -53.54
C LEU A 1039 -8.92 -15.09 -54.55
N GLY A 1040 -8.21 -15.71 -55.49
CA GLY A 1040 -7.28 -15.01 -56.39
C GLY A 1040 -5.83 -15.48 -56.40
N MET A 1041 -5.53 -16.73 -56.03
CA MET A 1041 -4.25 -17.38 -56.32
C MET A 1041 -4.14 -17.77 -57.80
#